data_AF-A0A4Y7TX61-F1
#
_entry.id   AF-A0A4Y7TX61-F1
#
_cell.length_a   1.000
_cell.length_b   1.000
_cell.length_c   1.000
_cell.angle_alpha   90.00
_cell.angle_beta   90.00
_cell.angle_gamma   90.00
#
_symmetry.space_group_name_H-M   'P 1'
#
loop_
_entity.id
_entity.type
_entity.pdbx_description
1 polymer ?
#
loop_
_entity_poly.entity_id
_entity_poly.type
_entity_poly.pdbx_seq_one_letter_code
_entity_poly.pdbx_strand_id
1 'polypeptide(L)'
;MPVTLNWPEAPFSLMPSHLPDVAFPKLNEAFTVLDPFIPQMLRDKFASSRNDSGCPILVLSPDIWVDHIFPTFTVEDVIALRQTCKAFYLLTQEPSIWRRFLENVQFPIPPLRPTWRYGFNITDYEIEQLVTQGISVEDNWRRPEGPKIYDERILPSDLLVNEVYIVPGGRYLLVSCMDREKPLAPGRVRCYLYLYMLDHPNGPAAVCRVPTFLRAYNIQAKYVQMRVGETGLLITYNRRKARIPQPPAFHEEDLSTEFEHRHDVVGGFDYNIAVLYVNLNMVEWLKQPDIDHAHPSYQEFLLRIPNPFRELGMVNSPFEITQTSIIEWNGKHWVSFIALPHELHFVNVLDPQEHIIAALRGHQSDEWRDFPHRLRAFRVYPNQDDMVVVRTIGLRSHTPAQLQRLATPTPTHGPIIPSGGEREIHLIEWYKLPIATRGVISLSCTTRYLFDKNKTVNKFVISDLGWPNGNKVSEEHPTLKHTLGGPPPPVSIFMELARPYGIEHHQIFPTQIFQPPTTERPGHYKYLFDHTSFPMHTTYTDPHRPKVLPGSESALVCLIREGDITSTPRLEKMRRYMRSGNIGPEYLPDYAIREEDDPACPVTRRGKRLPLPTGTQVYADFTAAKPIVEEINANGGLRTIAWDETTGRIVMASDRENFMRIVDTAAGVIPSGRTEHWKRQRKWLHEDLAREQERERMMDPELYKRMPDGSYEMQVD
;
A
#
# COMPACT_ATOMS: atom_id res chain seq x y z
N MET A 1 13.80 32.24 10.01
CA MET A 1 14.70 31.62 11.01
C MET A 1 15.24 30.34 10.39
N PRO A 2 16.56 30.07 10.41
CA PRO A 2 17.10 28.84 9.86
C PRO A 2 16.68 27.63 10.73
N VAL A 3 16.34 26.53 10.07
CA VAL A 3 16.02 25.23 10.70
C VAL A 3 17.30 24.68 11.34
N THR A 4 17.32 24.52 12.67
CA THR A 4 18.42 23.88 13.39
C THR A 4 18.23 22.37 13.43
N LEU A 5 19.21 21.64 12.87
CA LEU A 5 19.34 20.18 12.90
C LEU A 5 20.27 19.77 14.05
N ASN A 6 19.85 18.82 14.89
CA ASN A 6 20.68 18.20 15.92
C ASN A 6 20.85 16.70 15.59
N TRP A 7 22.08 16.20 15.49
CA TRP A 7 22.39 14.78 15.28
C TRP A 7 23.44 14.26 16.25
N PRO A 8 23.31 13.01 16.75
CA PRO A 8 24.42 12.26 17.33
C PRO A 8 25.30 11.64 16.23
N GLU A 9 26.62 11.79 16.36
CA GLU A 9 27.61 11.21 15.45
C GLU A 9 27.76 9.69 15.67
N ALA A 10 27.80 8.91 14.58
CA ALA A 10 28.14 7.49 14.58
C ALA A 10 29.39 7.25 13.71
N PRO A 11 30.37 6.44 14.13
CA PRO A 11 31.63 6.29 13.41
C PRO A 11 31.51 5.28 12.25
N PHE A 12 32.09 5.65 11.10
CA PHE A 12 32.27 4.80 9.92
C PHE A 12 33.52 3.92 10.06
N SER A 13 33.39 2.63 9.76
CA SER A 13 34.52 1.71 9.53
C SER A 13 34.45 1.17 8.11
N LEU A 14 35.54 1.34 7.36
CA LEU A 14 35.78 0.79 6.02
C LEU A 14 36.14 -0.70 6.11
N MET A 15 35.66 -1.51 5.17
CA MET A 15 36.15 -2.87 4.90
C MET A 15 36.27 -3.11 3.38
N PRO A 16 37.17 -4.00 2.94
CA PRO A 16 37.79 -3.96 1.62
C PRO A 16 37.11 -4.82 0.56
N SER A 17 37.36 -4.44 -0.68
CA SER A 17 36.92 -5.03 -1.94
C SER A 17 37.81 -6.19 -2.40
N HIS A 18 37.24 -7.40 -2.59
CA HIS A 18 37.73 -8.37 -3.58
C HIS A 18 36.57 -9.30 -4.02
N LEU A 19 36.31 -9.35 -5.32
CA LEU A 19 35.41 -10.29 -6.02
C LEU A 19 36.28 -11.18 -6.93
N PRO A 20 35.97 -12.47 -7.11
CA PRO A 20 36.49 -13.26 -8.22
C PRO A 20 35.46 -13.40 -9.36
N ASP A 21 36.00 -13.49 -10.58
CA ASP A 21 35.30 -13.71 -11.84
C ASP A 21 34.48 -15.02 -11.86
N VAL A 22 33.27 -14.95 -12.41
CA VAL A 22 32.40 -16.11 -12.66
C VAL A 22 32.17 -16.26 -14.16
N ALA A 23 32.55 -17.42 -14.69
CA ALA A 23 32.30 -17.85 -16.06
C ALA A 23 30.84 -18.34 -16.23
N PHE A 24 30.21 -18.00 -17.35
CA PHE A 24 28.86 -18.42 -17.72
C PHE A 24 28.82 -19.88 -18.21
N PRO A 25 27.85 -20.71 -17.80
CA PRO A 25 27.61 -22.02 -18.40
C PRO A 25 26.63 -21.97 -19.59
N LYS A 26 26.74 -23.00 -20.43
CA LYS A 26 26.06 -23.20 -21.72
C LYS A 26 24.58 -23.62 -21.55
N LEU A 27 23.78 -23.23 -22.54
CA LEU A 27 22.31 -23.12 -22.53
C LEU A 27 21.53 -24.41 -22.87
N ASN A 28 22.01 -25.61 -22.53
CA ASN A 28 21.35 -26.88 -22.92
C ASN A 28 20.90 -27.81 -21.77
N GLU A 29 20.87 -27.33 -20.53
CA GLU A 29 20.29 -28.04 -19.38
C GLU A 29 19.28 -27.13 -18.67
N ALA A 30 18.11 -26.90 -19.27
CA ALA A 30 16.97 -26.31 -18.58
C ALA A 30 16.14 -27.43 -17.94
N PHE A 31 16.70 -28.13 -16.95
CA PHE A 31 15.85 -28.82 -15.98
C PHE A 31 15.06 -27.75 -15.23
N THR A 32 13.75 -27.95 -15.08
CA THR A 32 12.90 -26.99 -14.36
C THR A 32 13.43 -26.81 -12.93
N VAL A 33 13.26 -25.60 -12.38
CA VAL A 33 13.55 -25.31 -10.94
C VAL A 33 12.82 -26.29 -10.01
N LEU A 34 11.75 -26.92 -10.50
CA LEU A 34 10.98 -27.98 -9.89
C LEU A 34 11.73 -29.29 -9.65
N ASP A 35 12.85 -29.54 -10.36
CA ASP A 35 13.44 -30.88 -10.39
C ASP A 35 13.86 -31.42 -9.00
N PRO A 36 14.54 -30.61 -8.15
CA PRO A 36 14.85 -31.03 -6.78
C PRO A 36 13.69 -30.90 -5.77
N PHE A 37 12.59 -30.21 -6.10
CA PHE A 37 11.53 -29.89 -5.12
C PHE A 37 10.23 -30.66 -5.30
N ILE A 38 9.97 -31.23 -6.48
CA ILE A 38 8.89 -32.21 -6.64
C ILE A 38 9.30 -33.44 -5.83
N PRO A 39 8.57 -33.81 -4.75
CA PRO A 39 8.88 -35.01 -3.98
C PRO A 39 9.04 -36.20 -4.92
N GLN A 40 10.08 -37.01 -4.75
CA GLN A 40 10.34 -38.18 -5.59
C GLN A 40 9.09 -39.05 -5.75
N MET A 41 8.31 -39.22 -4.67
CA MET A 41 6.99 -39.87 -4.69
C MET A 41 6.00 -39.31 -5.73
N LEU A 42 5.98 -38.00 -5.99
CA LEU A 42 5.13 -37.44 -7.05
C LEU A 42 5.68 -37.78 -8.43
N ARG A 43 7.00 -37.70 -8.64
CA ARG A 43 7.64 -38.12 -9.89
C ARG A 43 7.32 -39.58 -10.15
N ASP A 44 7.46 -40.42 -9.13
CA ASP A 44 7.19 -41.85 -9.18
C ASP A 44 5.70 -42.12 -9.39
N LYS A 45 4.80 -41.31 -8.80
CA LYS A 45 3.36 -41.40 -9.08
C LYS A 45 3.01 -40.99 -10.51
N PHE A 46 3.61 -39.92 -11.04
CA PHE A 46 3.42 -39.51 -12.45
C PHE A 46 4.07 -40.51 -13.42
N ALA A 47 5.16 -41.15 -13.03
CA ALA A 47 5.85 -42.17 -13.82
C ALA A 47 5.12 -43.53 -13.76
N SER A 48 4.62 -43.94 -12.59
CA SER A 48 3.88 -45.19 -12.41
C SER A 48 2.46 -45.09 -12.97
N SER A 49 1.84 -43.89 -12.92
CA SER A 49 0.55 -43.62 -13.54
C SER A 49 0.56 -43.76 -15.06
N ARG A 50 1.72 -43.61 -15.72
CA ARG A 50 1.85 -43.85 -17.17
C ARG A 50 1.57 -45.30 -17.57
N ASN A 51 1.82 -46.25 -16.67
CA ASN A 51 1.67 -47.67 -16.99
C ASN A 51 0.36 -48.28 -16.45
N ASP A 52 -0.21 -47.75 -15.37
CA ASP A 52 -1.37 -48.37 -14.69
C ASP A 52 -2.58 -47.45 -14.43
N SER A 53 -2.46 -46.12 -14.56
CA SER A 53 -3.59 -45.24 -14.27
C SER A 53 -4.46 -45.02 -15.50
N GLY A 54 -5.74 -45.40 -15.42
CA GLY A 54 -6.74 -45.10 -16.45
C GLY A 54 -7.09 -43.61 -16.57
N CYS A 55 -6.25 -42.69 -16.06
CA CYS A 55 -6.47 -41.25 -16.10
C CYS A 55 -5.51 -40.61 -17.12
N PRO A 56 -5.96 -40.30 -18.35
CA PRO A 56 -5.11 -39.76 -19.43
C PRO A 56 -4.41 -38.44 -19.04
N ILE A 57 -4.99 -37.72 -18.09
CA ILE A 57 -4.54 -36.44 -17.58
C ILE A 57 -3.20 -36.55 -16.82
N LEU A 58 -2.95 -37.68 -16.13
CA LEU A 58 -1.71 -37.92 -15.38
C LEU A 58 -0.58 -38.47 -16.26
N VAL A 59 -0.82 -38.67 -17.56
CA VAL A 59 0.20 -39.15 -18.52
C VAL A 59 1.14 -38.03 -18.96
N LEU A 60 0.63 -36.78 -18.98
CA LEU A 60 1.39 -35.60 -19.38
C LEU A 60 2.48 -35.26 -18.38
N SER A 61 3.60 -34.70 -18.87
CA SER A 61 4.66 -34.17 -17.99
C SER A 61 4.10 -33.04 -17.13
N PRO A 62 4.50 -32.93 -15.84
CA PRO A 62 4.24 -31.75 -15.02
C PRO A 62 4.54 -30.42 -15.72
N ASP A 63 5.61 -30.37 -16.53
CA ASP A 63 5.99 -29.14 -17.25
C ASP A 63 4.94 -28.76 -18.29
N ILE A 64 4.31 -29.72 -18.97
CA ILE A 64 3.23 -29.43 -19.91
C ILE A 64 2.03 -28.80 -19.18
N TRP A 65 1.73 -29.29 -17.98
CA TRP A 65 0.68 -28.70 -17.15
C TRP A 65 1.01 -27.28 -16.73
N VAL A 66 2.19 -27.07 -16.16
CA VAL A 66 2.64 -25.78 -15.62
C VAL A 66 2.86 -24.74 -16.73
N ASP A 67 3.53 -25.13 -17.82
CA ASP A 67 3.99 -24.19 -18.83
C ASP A 67 2.99 -23.93 -19.96
N HIS A 68 2.10 -24.88 -20.25
CA HIS A 68 1.22 -24.78 -21.41
C HIS A 68 -0.27 -24.86 -21.07
N ILE A 69 -0.67 -25.65 -20.06
CA ILE A 69 -2.09 -25.85 -19.76
C ILE A 69 -2.61 -24.82 -18.75
N PHE A 70 -2.04 -24.76 -17.54
CA PHE A 70 -2.51 -23.82 -16.50
C PHE A 70 -2.49 -22.34 -16.90
N PRO A 71 -1.55 -21.83 -17.72
CA PRO A 71 -1.61 -20.44 -18.17
C PRO A 71 -2.86 -20.12 -19.01
N THR A 72 -3.52 -21.13 -19.59
CA THR A 72 -4.77 -20.96 -20.35
C THR A 72 -6.00 -20.99 -19.47
N PHE A 73 -5.85 -21.29 -18.18
CA PHE A 73 -6.95 -21.40 -17.22
C PHE A 73 -7.19 -20.11 -16.47
N THR A 74 -8.45 -19.93 -16.04
CA THR A 74 -8.78 -18.90 -15.06
C THR A 74 -8.24 -19.26 -13.69
N VAL A 75 -8.08 -18.27 -12.81
CA VAL A 75 -7.70 -18.50 -11.41
C VAL A 75 -8.67 -19.47 -10.73
N GLU A 76 -9.96 -19.38 -11.01
CA GLU A 76 -10.99 -20.27 -10.47
C GLU A 76 -10.85 -21.69 -10.99
N ASP A 77 -10.48 -21.89 -12.26
CA ASP A 77 -10.24 -23.21 -12.82
C ASP A 77 -9.01 -23.87 -12.17
N VAL A 78 -7.94 -23.11 -11.94
CA VAL A 78 -6.75 -23.58 -11.20
C VAL A 78 -7.11 -23.95 -9.75
N ILE A 79 -7.90 -23.11 -9.07
CA ILE A 79 -8.38 -23.39 -7.70
C ILE A 79 -9.34 -24.59 -7.67
N ALA A 80 -10.18 -24.77 -8.68
CA ALA A 80 -11.07 -25.92 -8.79
C ALA A 80 -10.27 -27.22 -9.03
N LEU A 81 -9.28 -27.19 -9.91
CA LEU A 81 -8.39 -28.33 -10.18
C LEU A 81 -7.64 -28.79 -8.94
N ARG A 82 -7.21 -27.85 -8.10
CA ARG A 82 -6.60 -28.14 -6.79
C ARG A 82 -7.46 -29.05 -5.91
N GLN A 83 -8.78 -29.02 -6.05
CA GLN A 83 -9.72 -29.82 -5.26
C GLN A 83 -9.96 -31.23 -5.83
N THR A 84 -9.43 -31.55 -7.01
CA THR A 84 -9.72 -32.81 -7.70
C THR A 84 -8.82 -33.97 -7.25
N CYS A 85 -7.50 -33.75 -7.16
CA CYS A 85 -6.55 -34.77 -6.73
C CYS A 85 -5.29 -34.15 -6.11
N LYS A 86 -4.52 -34.97 -5.38
CA LYS A 86 -3.28 -34.52 -4.69
C LYS A 86 -2.21 -34.01 -5.66
N ALA A 87 -2.12 -34.60 -6.85
CA ALA A 87 -1.13 -34.20 -7.84
C ALA A 87 -1.41 -32.76 -8.33
N PHE A 88 -2.65 -32.46 -8.70
CA PHE A 88 -3.05 -31.09 -9.04
C PHE A 88 -3.01 -30.14 -7.87
N TYR A 89 -3.29 -30.60 -6.67
CA TYR A 89 -3.12 -29.77 -5.48
C TYR A 89 -1.70 -29.20 -5.38
N LEU A 90 -0.69 -30.01 -5.68
CA LEU A 90 0.72 -29.62 -5.61
C LEU A 90 1.15 -28.84 -6.85
N LEU A 91 0.78 -29.29 -8.06
CA LEU A 91 1.15 -28.59 -9.30
C LEU A 91 0.56 -27.18 -9.37
N THR A 92 -0.69 -26.99 -8.92
CA THR A 92 -1.35 -25.66 -8.93
C THR A 92 -0.80 -24.68 -7.88
N GLN A 93 0.15 -25.11 -7.04
CA GLN A 93 0.87 -24.21 -6.13
C GLN A 93 2.13 -23.64 -6.74
N GLU A 94 2.48 -24.06 -7.96
CA GLU A 94 3.74 -23.66 -8.56
C GLU A 94 3.79 -22.14 -8.75
N PRO A 95 4.80 -21.44 -8.20
CA PRO A 95 4.83 -19.99 -8.22
C PRO A 95 4.89 -19.38 -9.63
N SER A 96 5.42 -20.11 -10.61
CA SER A 96 5.48 -19.68 -12.01
C SER A 96 4.08 -19.49 -12.63
N ILE A 97 3.08 -20.28 -12.21
CA ILE A 97 1.68 -20.12 -12.65
C ILE A 97 1.15 -18.78 -12.16
N TRP A 98 1.27 -18.55 -10.86
CA TRP A 98 0.77 -17.34 -10.21
C TRP A 98 1.53 -16.10 -10.64
N ARG A 99 2.83 -16.24 -10.94
CA ARG A 99 3.65 -15.20 -11.59
C ARG A 99 3.01 -14.74 -12.90
N ARG A 100 2.73 -15.68 -13.81
CA ARG A 100 2.13 -15.37 -15.11
C ARG A 100 0.75 -14.74 -14.94
N PHE A 101 -0.04 -15.21 -13.97
CA PHE A 101 -1.30 -14.57 -13.63
C PHE A 101 -1.10 -13.12 -13.18
N LEU A 102 -0.16 -12.86 -12.28
CA LEU A 102 0.15 -11.52 -11.80
C LEU A 102 0.63 -10.59 -12.93
N GLU A 103 1.44 -11.09 -13.86
CA GLU A 103 1.94 -10.32 -15.02
C GLU A 103 0.80 -9.93 -15.98
N ASN A 104 -0.28 -10.71 -16.02
CA ASN A 104 -1.43 -10.51 -16.90
C ASN A 104 -2.63 -9.78 -16.26
N VAL A 105 -2.56 -9.48 -14.96
CA VAL A 105 -3.60 -8.70 -14.27
C VAL A 105 -3.63 -7.26 -14.79
N GLN A 106 -4.84 -6.76 -15.05
CA GLN A 106 -5.06 -5.43 -15.66
C GLN A 106 -5.50 -4.34 -14.67
N PHE A 107 -5.67 -4.68 -13.39
CA PHE A 107 -6.06 -3.74 -12.34
C PHE A 107 -4.85 -3.44 -11.44
N PRO A 108 -4.89 -2.36 -10.63
CA PRO A 108 -3.82 -2.02 -9.70
C PRO A 108 -3.46 -3.20 -8.77
N ILE A 109 -2.21 -3.65 -8.84
CA ILE A 109 -1.62 -4.64 -7.93
C ILE A 109 -0.75 -3.88 -6.93
N PRO A 110 -0.68 -4.33 -5.67
CA PRO A 110 0.22 -3.67 -4.74
C PRO A 110 1.69 -3.76 -5.13
N PRO A 111 2.52 -2.82 -4.64
CA PRO A 111 3.96 -3.01 -4.68
C PRO A 111 4.32 -4.32 -3.99
N LEU A 112 5.07 -5.17 -4.69
CA LEU A 112 5.69 -6.33 -4.07
C LEU A 112 6.77 -5.87 -3.10
N ARG A 113 6.83 -6.51 -1.93
CA ARG A 113 7.85 -6.20 -0.94
C ARG A 113 9.24 -6.57 -1.48
N PRO A 114 10.28 -5.78 -1.23
CA PRO A 114 11.64 -6.06 -1.70
C PRO A 114 12.25 -7.39 -1.26
N THR A 115 11.85 -7.89 -0.09
CA THR A 115 12.35 -9.17 0.47
C THR A 115 11.55 -10.37 -0.01
N TRP A 116 10.66 -10.16 -0.97
CA TRP A 116 9.92 -11.24 -1.56
C TRP A 116 10.88 -12.17 -2.31
N ARG A 117 10.64 -13.47 -2.18
CA ARG A 117 11.43 -14.56 -2.76
C ARG A 117 10.48 -15.59 -3.35
N TYR A 118 10.85 -16.17 -4.49
CA TYR A 118 10.23 -17.41 -4.95
C TYR A 118 10.81 -18.58 -4.16
N GLY A 119 9.95 -19.36 -3.50
CA GLY A 119 10.35 -20.58 -2.83
C GLY A 119 9.17 -21.46 -2.49
N PHE A 120 9.45 -22.60 -1.84
CA PHE A 120 8.46 -23.55 -1.33
C PHE A 120 8.23 -23.41 0.18
N ASN A 121 8.61 -22.28 0.78
CA ASN A 121 8.32 -22.04 2.19
C ASN A 121 6.83 -21.77 2.38
N ILE A 122 6.35 -22.03 3.59
CA ILE A 122 4.94 -21.76 4.00
C ILE A 122 4.51 -20.31 3.71
N THR A 123 5.48 -19.39 3.64
CA THR A 123 5.26 -17.96 3.39
C THR A 123 5.20 -17.57 1.92
N ASP A 124 5.48 -18.48 0.98
CA ASP A 124 5.80 -18.12 -0.40
C ASP A 124 4.55 -18.08 -1.32
N TYR A 125 3.37 -18.30 -0.75
CA TYR A 125 2.07 -18.15 -1.42
C TYR A 125 1.62 -16.70 -1.61
N GLU A 126 2.51 -15.74 -1.37
CA GLU A 126 2.20 -14.32 -1.43
C GLU A 126 1.70 -13.91 -2.81
N ILE A 127 2.26 -14.41 -3.91
CA ILE A 127 1.74 -14.07 -5.25
C ILE A 127 0.33 -14.63 -5.46
N GLU A 128 0.08 -15.88 -5.08
CA GLU A 128 -1.26 -16.45 -5.15
C GLU A 128 -2.25 -15.59 -4.36
N GLN A 129 -1.88 -15.18 -3.14
CA GLN A 129 -2.70 -14.31 -2.30
C GLN A 129 -2.93 -12.95 -2.97
N LEU A 130 -1.91 -12.32 -3.52
CA LEU A 130 -2.03 -11.03 -4.19
C LEU A 130 -2.94 -11.10 -5.42
N VAL A 131 -2.78 -12.13 -6.26
CA VAL A 131 -3.63 -12.35 -7.44
C VAL A 131 -5.08 -12.60 -7.00
N THR A 132 -5.30 -13.54 -6.09
CA THR A 132 -6.65 -13.91 -5.64
C THR A 132 -7.34 -12.78 -4.89
N GLN A 133 -6.64 -12.09 -4.00
CA GLN A 133 -7.16 -10.91 -3.29
C GLN A 133 -7.48 -9.79 -4.27
N GLY A 134 -6.54 -9.40 -5.13
CA GLY A 134 -6.76 -8.34 -6.10
C GLY A 134 -7.96 -8.60 -7.01
N ILE A 135 -8.10 -9.83 -7.55
CA ILE A 135 -9.30 -10.22 -8.30
C ILE A 135 -10.56 -10.11 -7.45
N SER A 136 -10.51 -10.63 -6.22
CA SER A 136 -11.67 -10.61 -5.33
C SER A 136 -12.09 -9.20 -4.90
N VAL A 137 -11.14 -8.30 -4.68
CA VAL A 137 -11.43 -6.89 -4.37
C VAL A 137 -12.09 -6.25 -5.57
N GLU A 138 -11.47 -6.36 -6.73
CA GLU A 138 -11.99 -5.75 -7.96
C GLU A 138 -13.43 -6.22 -8.25
N ASP A 139 -13.69 -7.53 -8.16
CA ASP A 139 -15.02 -8.10 -8.32
C ASP A 139 -16.01 -7.63 -7.25
N ASN A 140 -15.56 -7.50 -5.99
CA ASN A 140 -16.39 -7.05 -4.90
C ASN A 140 -16.75 -5.55 -5.03
N TRP A 141 -15.84 -4.75 -5.58
CA TRP A 141 -16.05 -3.32 -5.82
C TRP A 141 -17.05 -3.07 -6.94
N ARG A 142 -17.11 -3.96 -7.92
CA ARG A 142 -18.05 -3.90 -9.05
C ARG A 142 -19.48 -4.36 -8.72
N ARG A 143 -19.74 -4.92 -7.54
CA ARG A 143 -21.07 -5.46 -7.16
C ARG A 143 -22.15 -4.38 -7.16
N PRO A 144 -23.27 -4.49 -7.89
CA PRO A 144 -24.28 -3.44 -7.90
C PRO A 144 -24.94 -3.22 -6.52
N GLU A 145 -25.04 -4.26 -5.68
CA GLU A 145 -25.65 -4.18 -4.34
C GLU A 145 -24.75 -3.51 -3.28
N GLY A 146 -23.49 -3.22 -3.63
CA GLY A 146 -22.47 -2.74 -2.71
C GLY A 146 -21.42 -3.80 -2.37
N PRO A 147 -20.26 -3.39 -1.83
CA PRO A 147 -19.20 -4.33 -1.45
C PRO A 147 -19.62 -5.17 -0.25
N LYS A 148 -19.16 -6.42 -0.23
CA LYS A 148 -19.30 -7.35 0.89
C LYS A 148 -18.08 -7.29 1.79
N ILE A 149 -18.31 -7.52 3.08
CA ILE A 149 -17.26 -7.84 4.05
C ILE A 149 -17.18 -9.37 4.11
N TYR A 150 -15.99 -9.92 3.91
CA TYR A 150 -15.78 -11.38 3.95
C TYR A 150 -15.25 -11.84 5.31
N ASP A 151 -14.43 -11.02 5.96
CA ASP A 151 -13.83 -11.34 7.26
C ASP A 151 -13.73 -10.08 8.14
N GLU A 152 -13.92 -10.27 9.44
CA GLU A 152 -13.70 -9.26 10.47
C GLU A 152 -12.85 -9.87 11.59
N ARG A 153 -11.74 -9.22 11.92
CA ARG A 153 -10.80 -9.67 12.94
C ARG A 153 -10.53 -8.56 13.94
N ILE A 154 -10.43 -8.94 15.21
CA ILE A 154 -10.03 -8.05 16.28
C ILE A 154 -8.54 -8.25 16.57
N LEU A 155 -7.78 -7.17 16.55
CA LEU A 155 -6.35 -7.15 16.87
C LEU A 155 -6.12 -6.34 18.15
N PRO A 156 -5.88 -7.00 19.30
CA PRO A 156 -5.58 -6.31 20.56
C PRO A 156 -4.34 -5.44 20.43
N SER A 157 -4.41 -4.20 20.93
CA SER A 157 -3.26 -3.29 21.00
C SER A 157 -2.79 -3.02 22.43
N ASP A 158 -3.61 -3.36 23.43
CA ASP A 158 -3.47 -3.05 24.88
C ASP A 158 -3.43 -1.55 25.23
N LEU A 159 -3.15 -0.71 24.23
CA LEU A 159 -2.99 0.72 24.29
C LEU A 159 -4.03 1.41 23.41
N LEU A 160 -4.25 2.70 23.68
CA LEU A 160 -5.15 3.54 22.89
C LEU A 160 -4.54 3.83 21.52
N VAL A 161 -5.24 3.42 20.47
CA VAL A 161 -4.81 3.59 19.08
C VAL A 161 -5.08 5.01 18.61
N ASN A 162 -4.05 5.72 18.19
CA ASN A 162 -4.09 7.11 17.77
C ASN A 162 -4.20 7.30 16.26
N GLU A 163 -3.43 6.52 15.51
CA GLU A 163 -3.38 6.56 14.06
C GLU A 163 -2.96 5.20 13.54
N VAL A 164 -3.57 4.79 12.43
CA VAL A 164 -3.23 3.56 11.72
C VAL A 164 -2.82 3.88 10.30
N TYR A 165 -1.82 3.18 9.79
CA TYR A 165 -1.38 3.27 8.40
C TYR A 165 -1.06 1.89 7.85
N ILE A 166 -1.79 1.47 6.83
CA ILE A 166 -1.53 0.20 6.13
C ILE A 166 -0.41 0.48 5.14
N VAL A 167 0.71 -0.24 5.28
CA VAL A 167 1.80 -0.17 4.31
C VAL A 167 1.28 -0.72 2.98
N PRO A 168 1.62 -0.11 1.83
CA PRO A 168 1.20 -0.60 0.52
C PRO A 168 1.36 -2.13 0.38
N GLY A 169 0.31 -2.80 -0.11
CA GLY A 169 0.23 -4.26 -0.17
C GLY A 169 -0.27 -4.96 1.08
N GLY A 170 -0.76 -4.21 2.07
CA GLY A 170 -1.61 -4.74 3.15
C GLY A 170 -0.93 -5.61 4.19
N ARG A 171 0.26 -6.14 3.92
CA ARG A 171 0.98 -7.08 4.81
C ARG A 171 1.38 -6.48 6.15
N TYR A 172 1.76 -5.20 6.14
CA TYR A 172 2.25 -4.49 7.32
C TYR A 172 1.30 -3.36 7.71
N LEU A 173 1.17 -3.15 9.02
CA LEU A 173 0.38 -2.10 9.61
C LEU A 173 1.22 -1.33 10.62
N LEU A 174 1.31 -0.02 10.43
CA LEU A 174 1.90 0.89 11.39
C LEU A 174 0.81 1.47 12.28
N VAL A 175 1.07 1.49 13.59
CA VAL A 175 0.10 1.95 14.58
C VAL A 175 0.78 2.87 15.56
N SER A 176 0.33 4.13 15.64
CA SER A 176 0.66 4.97 16.78
C SER A 176 -0.27 4.64 17.93
N CYS A 177 0.29 4.32 19.09
CA CYS A 177 -0.44 4.02 20.30
C CYS A 177 0.01 4.93 21.45
N MET A 178 -0.86 5.10 22.44
CA MET A 178 -0.50 5.74 23.71
C MET A 178 -1.14 5.05 24.91
N ASP A 179 -0.51 5.18 26.07
CA ASP A 179 -1.09 4.68 27.32
C ASP A 179 -2.40 5.42 27.64
N ARG A 180 -3.43 4.67 28.08
CA ARG A 180 -4.68 5.24 28.60
C ARG A 180 -4.56 5.75 30.02
N GLU A 181 -3.74 5.09 30.83
CA GLU A 181 -3.67 5.38 32.25
C GLU A 181 -3.07 6.76 32.51
N LYS A 182 -3.52 7.38 33.61
CA LYS A 182 -3.04 8.70 34.03
C LYS A 182 -1.51 8.73 33.98
N PRO A 183 -0.92 9.81 33.46
CA PRO A 183 0.50 9.84 33.14
C PRO A 183 1.33 9.51 34.39
N LEU A 184 2.34 8.64 34.23
CA LEU A 184 3.22 8.14 35.31
C LEU A 184 3.86 9.25 36.15
N ALA A 185 3.95 10.45 35.57
CA ALA A 185 4.23 11.71 36.21
C ALA A 185 3.32 12.78 35.59
N PRO A 186 2.99 13.90 36.27
CA PRO A 186 2.21 14.97 35.67
C PRO A 186 2.83 15.41 34.33
N GLY A 187 2.10 15.19 33.24
CA GLY A 187 2.46 15.64 31.89
C GLY A 187 3.32 14.71 31.03
N ARG A 188 3.41 13.39 31.31
CA ARG A 188 4.07 12.44 30.38
C ARG A 188 3.21 11.22 30.06
N VAL A 189 2.60 11.21 28.88
CA VAL A 189 2.01 10.02 28.27
C VAL A 189 3.08 9.24 27.52
N ARG A 190 3.13 7.92 27.68
CA ARG A 190 4.04 7.09 26.86
C ARG A 190 3.37 6.83 25.52
N CYS A 191 4.07 7.21 24.45
CA CYS A 191 3.64 6.96 23.09
C CYS A 191 4.57 5.93 22.45
N TYR A 192 4.01 5.14 21.54
CA TYR A 192 4.75 4.12 20.80
C TYR A 192 4.32 4.12 19.34
N LEU A 193 5.23 3.68 18.49
CA LEU A 193 4.94 3.29 17.12
C LEU A 193 5.18 1.79 17.00
N TYR A 194 4.13 1.04 16.66
CA TYR A 194 4.16 -0.40 16.45
C TYR A 194 4.17 -0.73 14.96
N LEU A 195 4.91 -1.77 14.59
CA LEU A 195 4.82 -2.44 13.30
C LEU A 195 4.18 -3.81 13.52
N TYR A 196 2.96 -3.97 13.00
CA TYR A 196 2.24 -5.22 12.94
C TYR A 196 2.43 -5.89 11.59
N MET A 197 2.37 -7.22 11.59
CA MET A 197 2.23 -8.02 10.39
C MET A 197 0.86 -8.69 10.38
N LEU A 198 0.09 -8.46 9.33
CA LEU A 198 -1.32 -8.86 9.24
C LEU A 198 -1.51 -10.25 8.62
N ASP A 199 -0.57 -10.68 7.79
CA ASP A 199 -0.60 -11.98 7.09
C ASP A 199 0.41 -12.97 7.70
N HIS A 200 0.53 -12.95 9.02
CA HIS A 200 1.33 -13.90 9.75
C HIS A 200 0.61 -15.27 9.82
N PRO A 201 1.30 -16.41 9.65
CA PRO A 201 0.72 -17.76 9.73
C PRO A 201 -0.10 -18.02 11.00
N ASN A 202 0.34 -17.51 12.14
CA ASN A 202 -0.36 -17.61 13.42
C ASN A 202 -1.39 -16.48 13.68
N GLY A 203 -1.77 -15.72 12.64
CA GLY A 203 -2.67 -14.57 12.74
C GLY A 203 -1.93 -13.24 12.98
N PRO A 204 -2.61 -12.08 12.79
CA PRO A 204 -2.00 -10.76 12.91
C PRO A 204 -1.26 -10.56 14.23
N ALA A 205 -0.04 -10.04 14.19
CA ALA A 205 0.81 -9.89 15.37
C ALA A 205 1.70 -8.65 15.30
N ALA A 206 1.97 -8.04 16.46
CA ALA A 206 3.00 -7.01 16.59
C ALA A 206 4.38 -7.65 16.43
N VAL A 207 5.19 -7.14 15.50
CA VAL A 207 6.54 -7.64 15.25
C VAL A 207 7.56 -6.86 16.07
N CYS A 208 7.45 -5.53 16.04
CA CYS A 208 8.33 -4.65 16.80
C CYS A 208 7.64 -3.33 17.14
N ARG A 209 8.22 -2.60 18.10
CA ARG A 209 7.79 -1.25 18.48
C ARG A 209 8.97 -0.35 18.81
N VAL A 210 8.77 0.95 18.67
CA VAL A 210 9.72 1.98 19.10
C VAL A 210 8.98 3.02 19.96
N PRO A 211 9.53 3.44 21.12
CA PRO A 211 8.94 4.53 21.88
C PRO A 211 9.03 5.84 21.10
N THR A 212 7.98 6.64 21.17
CA THR A 212 7.95 8.00 20.63
C THR A 212 7.75 8.99 21.76
N PHE A 213 8.45 10.13 21.70
CA PHE A 213 8.34 11.15 22.75
C PHE A 213 6.97 11.85 22.79
N LEU A 214 6.26 11.85 21.67
CA LEU A 214 4.95 12.46 21.46
C LEU A 214 4.12 11.56 20.55
N ARG A 215 2.81 11.82 20.48
CA ARG A 215 1.90 11.17 19.53
C ARG A 215 2.43 11.33 18.09
N ALA A 216 2.52 10.21 17.37
CA ALA A 216 2.86 10.21 15.95
C ALA A 216 1.58 10.38 15.13
N TYR A 217 1.59 11.31 14.18
CA TYR A 217 0.47 11.50 13.25
C TYR A 217 0.94 11.75 11.82
N ASN A 218 0.02 11.68 10.85
CA ASN A 218 0.33 11.68 9.41
C ASN A 218 1.41 10.64 9.07
N ILE A 219 1.24 9.42 9.57
CA ILE A 219 2.18 8.33 9.34
C ILE A 219 2.17 8.01 7.85
N GLN A 220 3.36 7.82 7.29
CA GLN A 220 3.56 7.33 5.93
C GLN A 220 4.66 6.28 5.94
N ALA A 221 4.57 5.31 5.04
CA ALA A 221 5.63 4.35 4.86
C ALA A 221 5.71 3.86 3.42
N LYS A 222 6.93 3.63 2.95
CA LYS A 222 7.21 3.09 1.62
C LYS A 222 8.30 2.03 1.72
N TYR A 223 8.18 0.99 0.91
CA TYR A 223 9.29 0.08 0.67
C TYR A 223 10.41 0.83 -0.07
N VAL A 224 11.63 0.73 0.43
CA VAL A 224 12.79 1.37 -0.18
C VAL A 224 13.99 0.43 -0.16
N GLN A 225 14.87 0.62 -1.15
CA GLN A 225 16.22 0.08 -1.11
C GLN A 225 17.17 1.22 -0.72
N MET A 226 17.62 1.24 0.53
CA MET A 226 18.47 2.32 1.06
C MET A 226 19.89 2.23 0.49
N ARG A 227 20.41 1.02 0.35
CA ARG A 227 21.70 0.69 -0.23
C ARG A 227 21.56 -0.62 -1.01
N VAL A 228 22.54 -0.94 -1.86
CA VAL A 228 22.58 -2.22 -2.56
C VAL A 228 22.49 -3.36 -1.53
N GLY A 229 21.46 -4.20 -1.67
CA GLY A 229 21.17 -5.30 -0.75
C GLY A 229 20.48 -4.92 0.58
N GLU A 230 20.32 -3.63 0.89
CA GLU A 230 19.66 -3.15 2.12
C GLU A 230 18.24 -2.67 1.80
N THR A 231 17.28 -3.59 1.93
CA THR A 231 15.86 -3.32 1.67
C THR A 231 15.07 -3.23 2.96
N GLY A 232 14.14 -2.27 3.01
CA GLY A 232 13.43 -1.98 4.24
C GLY A 232 12.18 -1.13 4.04
N LEU A 233 11.59 -0.76 5.16
CA LEU A 233 10.52 0.23 5.25
C LEU A 233 11.11 1.56 5.69
N LEU A 234 10.97 2.58 4.85
CA LEU A 234 11.16 3.96 5.28
C LEU A 234 9.83 4.45 5.82
N ILE A 235 9.85 4.99 7.03
CA ILE A 235 8.67 5.43 7.76
C ILE A 235 8.86 6.89 8.12
N THR A 236 7.85 7.72 7.87
CA THR A 236 7.83 9.11 8.32
C THR A 236 6.56 9.38 9.10
N TYR A 237 6.65 10.29 10.06
CA TYR A 237 5.50 10.77 10.80
C TYR A 237 5.80 12.13 11.42
N ASN A 238 4.73 12.87 11.66
CA ASN A 238 4.77 14.19 12.24
C ASN A 238 4.57 14.10 13.75
N ARG A 239 5.17 15.07 14.45
CA ARG A 239 4.99 15.37 15.86
C ARG A 239 4.78 16.87 15.99
N ARG A 240 4.07 17.31 17.03
CA ARG A 240 3.96 18.72 17.39
C ARG A 240 4.21 18.87 18.87
N LYS A 241 4.93 19.92 19.24
CA LYS A 241 5.25 20.27 20.62
C LYS A 241 4.85 21.72 20.85
N ALA A 242 4.14 22.04 21.94
CA ALA A 242 3.83 23.43 22.24
C ALA A 242 5.12 24.19 22.53
N ARG A 243 5.26 25.41 21.98
CA ARG A 243 6.44 26.25 22.20
C ARG A 243 6.56 26.73 23.63
N ILE A 244 5.41 27.04 24.21
CA ILE A 244 5.29 27.56 25.57
C ILE A 244 4.74 26.43 26.43
N PRO A 245 5.30 26.19 27.63
CA PRO A 245 4.72 25.28 28.60
C PRO A 245 3.24 25.59 28.81
N GLN A 246 2.40 24.62 28.55
CA GLN A 246 0.96 24.77 28.72
C GLN A 246 0.56 24.50 30.18
N PRO A 247 -0.62 24.96 30.64
CA PRO A 247 -1.12 24.65 31.97
C PRO A 247 -1.14 23.13 32.22
N PRO A 248 -0.98 22.65 33.47
CA PRO A 248 -0.94 21.20 33.76
C PRO A 248 -2.17 20.39 33.33
N ALA A 249 -3.32 21.05 33.11
CA ALA A 249 -4.55 20.44 32.63
C ALA A 249 -4.61 20.31 31.09
N PHE A 250 -3.64 20.90 30.38
CA PHE A 250 -3.55 20.85 28.93
C PHE A 250 -2.67 19.68 28.51
N HIS A 251 -3.24 18.77 27.74
CA HIS A 251 -2.56 17.64 27.15
C HIS A 251 -2.46 17.84 25.64
N GLU A 252 -1.23 17.92 25.11
CA GLU A 252 -0.99 18.11 23.67
C GLU A 252 -1.55 16.94 22.84
N GLU A 253 -1.70 15.78 23.47
CA GLU A 253 -2.18 14.54 22.88
C GLU A 253 -3.69 14.55 22.60
N ASP A 254 -4.46 15.33 23.37
CA ASP A 254 -5.92 15.44 23.28
C ASP A 254 -6.37 16.31 22.12
N LEU A 255 -5.47 17.15 21.61
CA LEU A 255 -5.76 18.00 20.47
C LEU A 255 -6.01 17.13 19.24
N SER A 256 -7.08 17.42 18.50
CA SER A 256 -7.32 16.76 17.22
C SER A 256 -6.17 17.05 16.24
N THR A 257 -5.93 16.12 15.31
CA THR A 257 -5.02 16.32 14.19
C THR A 257 -5.62 17.25 13.13
N GLU A 258 -6.93 17.51 13.19
CA GLU A 258 -7.62 18.40 12.26
C GLU A 258 -7.47 19.87 12.70
N PHE A 259 -7.44 20.76 11.72
CA PHE A 259 -6.91 22.14 11.78
C PHE A 259 -7.58 23.10 12.77
N GLU A 260 -8.64 22.70 13.47
CA GLU A 260 -9.56 23.64 14.14
C GLU A 260 -9.07 24.15 15.51
N HIS A 261 -8.14 23.45 16.18
CA HIS A 261 -7.60 23.88 17.50
C HIS A 261 -6.45 24.90 17.43
N ARG A 262 -6.17 25.48 16.26
CA ARG A 262 -5.12 26.51 16.12
C ARG A 262 -5.33 27.71 17.05
N HIS A 263 -6.57 27.95 17.47
CA HIS A 263 -6.93 29.06 18.36
C HIS A 263 -6.69 28.76 19.84
N ASP A 264 -6.50 27.49 20.22
CA ASP A 264 -6.55 27.07 21.62
C ASP A 264 -5.17 27.05 22.30
N VAL A 265 -4.07 27.12 21.53
CA VAL A 265 -2.70 27.03 22.08
C VAL A 265 -1.95 28.35 22.02
N VAL A 266 -1.69 28.90 23.20
CA VAL A 266 -0.90 30.13 23.36
C VAL A 266 0.54 29.86 22.93
N GLY A 267 1.02 30.61 21.93
CA GLY A 267 2.40 30.53 21.42
C GLY A 267 2.62 29.59 20.23
N GLY A 268 1.62 28.79 19.86
CA GLY A 268 1.70 27.85 18.74
C GLY A 268 2.59 26.63 19.00
N PHE A 269 2.90 25.89 17.93
CA PHE A 269 3.66 24.64 17.98
C PHE A 269 4.96 24.72 17.21
N ASP A 270 5.93 23.93 17.66
CA ASP A 270 7.01 23.43 16.81
C ASP A 270 6.61 22.06 16.26
N TYR A 271 6.90 21.86 14.99
CA TYR A 271 6.57 20.65 14.26
C TYR A 271 7.84 19.89 13.93
N ASN A 272 7.78 18.57 14.04
CA ASN A 272 8.93 17.71 13.78
C ASN A 272 8.48 16.57 12.88
N ILE A 273 9.25 16.27 11.84
CA ILE A 273 9.09 15.03 11.07
C ILE A 273 10.17 14.09 11.51
N ALA A 274 9.80 12.94 12.06
CA ALA A 274 10.72 11.86 12.33
C ALA A 274 10.78 10.92 11.12
N VAL A 275 11.97 10.46 10.79
CA VAL A 275 12.26 9.52 9.69
C VAL A 275 12.92 8.30 10.29
N LEU A 276 12.24 7.17 10.23
CA LEU A 276 12.71 5.88 10.71
C LEU A 276 12.91 4.93 9.54
N TYR A 277 13.82 3.99 9.71
CA TYR A 277 14.04 2.90 8.79
C TYR A 277 13.98 1.56 9.53
N VAL A 278 13.30 0.60 8.93
CA VAL A 278 13.20 -0.77 9.44
C VAL A 278 13.71 -1.73 8.37
N ASN A 279 14.73 -2.51 8.70
CA ASN A 279 15.27 -3.52 7.79
C ASN A 279 14.27 -4.68 7.66
N LEU A 280 13.82 -4.97 6.44
CA LEU A 280 12.80 -5.99 6.22
C LEU A 280 13.30 -7.40 6.46
N ASN A 281 14.57 -7.71 6.17
CA ASN A 281 15.12 -9.04 6.47
C ASN A 281 15.03 -9.32 7.96
N MET A 282 15.30 -8.31 8.80
CA MET A 282 15.17 -8.43 10.24
C MET A 282 13.71 -8.65 10.68
N VAL A 283 12.76 -7.93 10.07
CA VAL A 283 11.32 -8.11 10.34
C VAL A 283 10.84 -9.51 9.96
N GLU A 284 11.28 -10.05 8.83
CA GLU A 284 10.94 -11.42 8.42
C GLU A 284 11.60 -12.47 9.32
N TRP A 285 12.79 -12.20 9.86
CA TRP A 285 13.45 -13.06 10.86
C TRP A 285 12.71 -13.09 12.20
N LEU A 286 12.22 -11.94 12.67
CA LEU A 286 11.37 -11.84 13.88
C LEU A 286 10.02 -12.55 13.75
N LYS A 287 9.72 -13.06 12.55
CA LYS A 287 8.43 -13.62 12.15
C LYS A 287 8.48 -15.13 11.87
N GLN A 288 9.54 -15.83 12.25
CA GLN A 288 9.66 -17.24 11.93
C GLN A 288 8.52 -18.05 12.58
N PRO A 289 7.60 -18.63 11.78
CA PRO A 289 6.37 -19.24 12.31
C PRO A 289 6.64 -20.55 13.05
N ASP A 290 7.84 -21.10 12.88
CA ASP A 290 8.31 -22.33 13.50
C ASP A 290 8.96 -22.09 14.86
N ILE A 291 9.25 -20.83 15.22
CA ILE A 291 9.79 -20.49 16.53
C ILE A 291 8.64 -20.20 17.49
N ASP A 292 8.65 -20.90 18.63
CA ASP A 292 7.78 -20.55 19.74
C ASP A 292 8.28 -19.26 20.41
N HIS A 293 7.52 -18.18 20.28
CA HIS A 293 7.88 -16.88 20.85
C HIS A 293 7.89 -16.87 22.39
N ALA A 294 7.24 -17.86 23.03
CA ALA A 294 7.28 -18.04 24.48
C ALA A 294 8.56 -18.75 24.93
N HIS A 295 9.31 -19.38 24.03
CA HIS A 295 10.50 -20.14 24.38
C HIS A 295 11.63 -19.22 24.87
N PRO A 296 12.32 -19.54 25.99
CA PRO A 296 13.38 -18.69 26.54
C PRO A 296 14.52 -18.38 25.56
N SER A 297 14.88 -19.32 24.68
CA SER A 297 15.91 -19.07 23.67
C SER A 297 15.53 -17.97 22.67
N TYR A 298 14.24 -17.78 22.38
CA TYR A 298 13.78 -16.68 21.54
C TYR A 298 13.96 -15.35 22.27
N GLN A 299 13.65 -15.30 23.56
CA GLN A 299 13.87 -14.09 24.38
C GLN A 299 15.36 -13.74 24.47
N GLU A 300 16.23 -14.72 24.72
CA GLU A 300 17.69 -14.51 24.69
C GLU A 300 18.18 -14.04 23.33
N PHE A 301 17.60 -14.56 22.25
CA PHE A 301 17.89 -14.12 20.89
C PHE A 301 17.45 -12.67 20.68
N LEU A 302 16.22 -12.28 21.06
CA LEU A 302 15.73 -10.91 20.95
C LEU A 302 16.63 -9.89 21.65
N LEU A 303 17.24 -10.27 22.78
CA LEU A 303 18.20 -9.43 23.49
C LEU A 303 19.52 -9.20 22.74
N ARG A 304 19.83 -10.05 21.75
CA ARG A 304 21.07 -9.96 20.93
C ARG A 304 20.87 -9.24 19.60
N ILE A 305 19.62 -9.11 19.12
CA ILE A 305 19.35 -8.42 17.85
C ILE A 305 19.38 -6.90 18.10
N PRO A 306 19.96 -6.09 17.18
CA PRO A 306 19.84 -4.64 17.27
C PRO A 306 18.38 -4.17 17.28
N ASN A 307 18.13 -2.92 17.67
CA ASN A 307 16.79 -2.35 17.59
C ASN A 307 16.30 -2.35 16.12
N PRO A 308 15.11 -2.94 15.82
CA PRO A 308 14.59 -3.00 14.46
C PRO A 308 14.40 -1.61 13.81
N PHE A 309 14.06 -0.61 14.63
CA PHE A 309 13.90 0.75 14.18
C PHE A 309 15.21 1.51 14.29
N ARG A 310 15.66 2.05 13.16
CA ARG A 310 16.79 2.97 13.07
C ARG A 310 16.29 4.36 12.75
N GLU A 311 16.51 5.32 13.64
CA GLU A 311 16.23 6.73 13.35
C GLU A 311 17.27 7.26 12.36
N LEU A 312 16.80 7.77 11.22
CA LEU A 312 17.63 8.35 10.17
C LEU A 312 17.63 9.88 10.21
N GLY A 313 16.47 10.44 10.57
CA GLY A 313 16.13 11.83 10.27
C GLY A 313 15.18 12.43 11.32
N MET A 314 15.42 13.67 11.76
CA MET A 314 14.39 14.53 12.31
C MET A 314 14.52 15.92 11.68
N VAL A 315 13.42 16.40 11.11
CA VAL A 315 13.34 17.73 10.51
C VAL A 315 12.43 18.59 11.37
N ASN A 316 12.96 19.69 11.90
CA ASN A 316 12.20 20.62 12.73
C ASN A 316 11.68 21.77 11.88
N SER A 317 10.44 22.20 12.11
CA SER A 317 9.83 23.35 11.44
C SER A 317 9.06 24.18 12.46
N PRO A 318 9.25 25.50 12.48
CA PRO A 318 8.38 26.39 13.22
C PRO A 318 7.01 26.58 12.52
N PHE A 319 6.90 26.13 11.28
CA PHE A 319 5.68 26.18 10.50
C PHE A 319 4.96 24.84 10.55
N GLU A 320 3.64 24.89 10.49
CA GLU A 320 2.83 23.71 10.44
C GLU A 320 3.16 22.84 9.25
N ILE A 321 3.46 21.58 9.55
CA ILE A 321 3.79 20.57 8.56
C ILE A 321 2.52 19.82 8.19
N THR A 322 2.17 19.91 6.93
CA THR A 322 1.04 19.19 6.33
C THR A 322 1.54 18.29 5.21
N GLN A 323 0.82 17.20 4.97
CA GLN A 323 1.06 16.24 3.89
C GLN A 323 2.53 15.84 3.73
N THR A 324 2.92 14.78 4.41
CA THR A 324 4.25 14.18 4.25
C THR A 324 4.19 13.11 3.16
N SER A 325 5.25 12.97 2.37
CA SER A 325 5.36 11.97 1.32
C SER A 325 6.80 11.47 1.20
N ILE A 326 6.96 10.17 0.97
CA ILE A 326 8.25 9.52 0.69
C ILE A 326 8.35 9.33 -0.82
N ILE A 327 9.35 9.95 -1.43
CA ILE A 327 9.58 9.88 -2.88
C ILE A 327 10.98 9.37 -3.17
N GLU A 328 11.14 8.69 -4.30
CA GLU A 328 12.45 8.35 -4.82
C GLU A 328 12.63 9.09 -6.14
N TRP A 329 13.67 9.92 -6.20
CA TRP A 329 13.94 10.85 -7.27
C TRP A 329 15.44 10.97 -7.48
N ASN A 330 15.89 10.86 -8.74
CA ASN A 330 17.30 10.77 -9.12
C ASN A 330 18.08 9.68 -8.35
N GLY A 331 17.45 8.51 -8.15
CA GLY A 331 18.05 7.37 -7.44
C GLY A 331 18.27 7.60 -5.94
N LYS A 332 17.72 8.69 -5.38
CA LYS A 332 17.82 9.05 -3.96
C LYS A 332 16.43 9.03 -3.32
N HIS A 333 16.38 8.71 -2.04
CA HIS A 333 15.15 8.75 -1.24
C HIS A 333 15.02 10.11 -0.56
N TRP A 334 13.87 10.73 -0.71
CA TRP A 334 13.56 12.04 -0.16
C TRP A 334 12.30 11.97 0.71
N VAL A 335 12.34 12.68 1.82
CA VAL A 335 11.13 13.05 2.57
C VAL A 335 10.70 14.41 2.11
N SER A 336 9.48 14.48 1.60
CA SER A 336 8.87 15.72 1.10
C SER A 336 7.67 16.10 1.94
N PHE A 337 7.47 17.39 2.18
CA PHE A 337 6.37 17.88 3.00
C PHE A 337 6.06 19.36 2.75
N ILE A 338 4.81 19.76 3.02
CA ILE A 338 4.41 21.17 2.97
C ILE A 338 4.66 21.80 4.34
N ALA A 339 5.51 22.83 4.40
CA ALA A 339 5.60 23.76 5.51
C ALA A 339 4.72 24.99 5.19
N LEU A 340 3.62 25.14 5.93
CA LEU A 340 2.62 26.16 5.62
C LEU A 340 3.17 27.59 5.80
N PRO A 341 2.72 28.55 4.96
CA PRO A 341 1.66 28.38 3.97
C PRO A 341 2.13 28.06 2.54
N HIS A 342 3.40 28.26 2.18
CA HIS A 342 3.84 28.27 0.77
C HIS A 342 5.15 27.52 0.47
N GLU A 343 5.69 26.76 1.42
CA GLU A 343 6.99 26.13 1.26
C GLU A 343 6.83 24.61 1.11
N LEU A 344 7.44 24.06 0.06
CA LEU A 344 7.52 22.62 -0.15
C LEU A 344 8.98 22.19 0.08
N HIS A 345 9.19 21.34 1.07
CA HIS A 345 10.51 20.89 1.47
C HIS A 345 10.79 19.52 0.87
N PHE A 346 12.02 19.29 0.43
CA PHE A 346 12.55 17.98 0.04
C PHE A 346 13.87 17.76 0.80
N VAL A 347 13.90 16.75 1.65
CA VAL A 347 15.07 16.40 2.47
C VAL A 347 15.54 15.03 2.07
N ASN A 348 16.77 14.92 1.57
CA ASN A 348 17.37 13.63 1.27
C ASN A 348 17.57 12.86 2.58
N VAL A 349 17.10 11.62 2.59
CA VAL A 349 17.09 10.74 3.77
C VAL A 349 18.51 10.37 4.21
N LEU A 350 19.43 10.18 3.26
CA LEU A 350 20.80 9.74 3.53
C LEU A 350 21.78 10.90 3.69
N ASP A 351 21.50 12.04 3.06
CA ASP A 351 22.27 13.27 3.22
C ASP A 351 21.32 14.43 3.56
N PRO A 352 20.97 14.63 4.84
CA PRO A 352 20.09 15.72 5.25
C PRO A 352 20.60 17.13 4.89
N GLN A 353 21.88 17.28 4.53
CA GLN A 353 22.42 18.55 4.01
C GLN A 353 21.91 18.85 2.59
N GLU A 354 21.53 17.81 1.83
CA GLU A 354 20.70 17.94 0.63
C GLU A 354 19.26 18.23 1.02
N HIS A 355 19.02 19.49 1.35
CA HIS A 355 17.71 20.04 1.68
C HIS A 355 17.34 21.14 0.67
N ILE A 356 16.25 20.90 -0.05
CA ILE A 356 15.67 21.83 -1.02
C ILE A 356 14.39 22.42 -0.44
N ILE A 357 14.23 23.72 -0.54
CA ILE A 357 13.00 24.44 -0.21
C ILE A 357 12.47 25.06 -1.50
N ALA A 358 11.44 24.44 -2.06
CA ALA A 358 10.67 25.01 -3.16
C ALA A 358 9.72 26.07 -2.60
N ALA A 359 10.15 27.32 -2.69
CA ALA A 359 9.39 28.49 -2.27
C ALA A 359 8.40 28.86 -3.39
N LEU A 360 7.16 28.43 -3.24
CA LEU A 360 6.09 28.73 -4.18
C LEU A 360 5.45 30.08 -3.86
N ARG A 361 6.30 31.12 -3.77
CA ARG A 361 5.94 32.47 -3.34
C ARG A 361 5.44 33.30 -4.51
N GLY A 362 4.26 33.90 -4.34
CA GLY A 362 3.67 34.80 -5.32
C GLY A 362 3.14 34.04 -6.53
N HIS A 363 1.92 34.35 -6.92
CA HIS A 363 1.36 33.80 -8.14
C HIS A 363 1.89 34.58 -9.35
N GLN A 364 2.26 33.88 -10.43
CA GLN A 364 2.78 34.53 -11.64
C GLN A 364 1.75 35.43 -12.34
N SER A 365 0.46 35.09 -12.23
CA SER A 365 -0.61 36.01 -12.70
C SER A 365 -0.69 37.22 -11.78
N ASP A 366 -0.62 38.41 -12.39
CA ASP A 366 -0.86 39.69 -11.72
C ASP A 366 -2.22 39.72 -10.99
N GLU A 367 -3.20 38.94 -11.44
CA GLU A 367 -4.55 38.91 -10.87
C GLU A 367 -4.57 38.46 -9.40
N TRP A 368 -3.71 37.51 -9.02
CA TRP A 368 -3.74 36.90 -7.67
C TRP A 368 -2.47 37.12 -6.85
N ARG A 369 -1.54 37.94 -7.34
CA ARG A 369 -0.23 38.16 -6.69
C ARG A 369 -0.38 38.62 -5.25
N ASP A 370 -1.35 39.48 -4.98
CA ASP A 370 -1.54 40.14 -3.67
C ASP A 370 -2.49 39.39 -2.73
N PHE A 371 -3.05 38.26 -3.18
CA PHE A 371 -3.96 37.46 -2.35
C PHE A 371 -3.19 36.48 -1.47
N PRO A 372 -3.69 36.12 -0.28
CA PRO A 372 -3.09 35.09 0.55
C PRO A 372 -3.17 33.72 -0.14
N HIS A 373 -2.00 33.09 -0.31
CA HIS A 373 -1.86 31.75 -0.89
C HIS A 373 -1.61 30.72 0.21
N ARG A 374 -2.14 29.51 0.03
CA ARG A 374 -1.87 28.37 0.90
C ARG A 374 -1.76 27.08 0.08
N LEU A 375 -0.65 26.36 0.21
CA LEU A 375 -0.53 24.99 -0.30
C LEU A 375 -1.40 24.07 0.54
N ARG A 376 -2.16 23.20 -0.13
CA ARG A 376 -3.08 22.26 0.52
C ARG A 376 -2.66 20.82 0.35
N ALA A 377 -2.14 20.49 -0.83
CA ALA A 377 -1.68 19.14 -1.14
C ALA A 377 -0.62 19.14 -2.24
N PHE A 378 0.18 18.08 -2.32
CA PHE A 378 1.07 17.86 -3.46
C PHE A 378 1.36 16.36 -3.67
N ARG A 379 1.70 15.99 -4.90
CA ARG A 379 2.11 14.63 -5.24
C ARG A 379 3.14 14.67 -6.35
N VAL A 380 4.26 13.99 -6.14
CA VAL A 380 5.23 13.72 -7.20
C VAL A 380 4.71 12.57 -8.06
N TYR A 381 4.77 12.73 -9.37
CA TYR A 381 4.32 11.70 -10.28
C TYR A 381 5.27 10.50 -10.27
N PRO A 382 4.73 9.27 -10.25
CA PRO A 382 5.55 8.08 -10.36
C PRO A 382 6.42 8.12 -11.61
N ASN A 383 7.71 7.84 -11.45
CA ASN A 383 8.70 7.74 -12.53
C ASN A 383 8.83 9.00 -13.42
N GLN A 384 8.49 10.17 -12.90
CA GLN A 384 8.57 11.45 -13.62
C GLN A 384 9.18 12.53 -12.74
N ASP A 385 9.81 13.51 -13.39
CA ASP A 385 10.37 14.70 -12.73
C ASP A 385 9.35 15.83 -12.60
N ASP A 386 8.08 15.45 -12.42
CA ASP A 386 6.93 16.34 -12.39
C ASP A 386 6.13 16.10 -11.11
N MET A 387 5.45 17.13 -10.63
CA MET A 387 4.55 17.06 -9.49
C MET A 387 3.31 17.89 -9.71
N VAL A 388 2.20 17.45 -9.11
CA VAL A 388 0.99 18.24 -8.94
C VAL A 388 0.96 18.87 -7.57
N VAL A 389 0.54 20.13 -7.52
CA VAL A 389 0.39 20.92 -6.30
C VAL A 389 -1.01 21.52 -6.30
N VAL A 390 -1.70 21.40 -5.18
CA VAL A 390 -2.98 22.06 -4.95
C VAL A 390 -2.75 23.29 -4.09
N ARG A 391 -3.13 24.45 -4.61
CA ARG A 391 -3.04 25.74 -3.93
C ARG A 391 -4.43 26.32 -3.73
N THR A 392 -4.64 26.97 -2.59
CA THR A 392 -5.82 27.80 -2.31
C THR A 392 -5.42 29.27 -2.25
N ILE A 393 -6.25 30.11 -2.84
CA ILE A 393 -6.17 31.56 -2.81
C ILE A 393 -7.36 32.06 -1.98
N GLY A 394 -7.08 32.72 -0.86
CA GLY A 394 -8.12 33.31 -0.02
C GLY A 394 -8.57 34.66 -0.58
N LEU A 395 -9.82 34.74 -1.05
CA LEU A 395 -10.46 35.99 -1.40
C LEU A 395 -11.07 36.59 -0.14
N ARG A 396 -10.23 37.18 0.72
CA ARG A 396 -10.77 38.00 1.82
C ARG A 396 -11.57 39.14 1.21
N SER A 397 -12.62 39.58 1.91
CA SER A 397 -13.53 40.67 1.55
C SER A 397 -12.77 42.00 1.42
N HIS A 398 -12.02 42.12 0.34
CA HIS A 398 -11.44 43.36 -0.12
C HIS A 398 -12.55 44.34 -0.49
N THR A 399 -12.23 45.64 -0.43
CA THR A 399 -13.15 46.73 -0.72
C THR A 399 -13.98 46.47 -1.99
N PRO A 400 -15.28 46.83 -2.02
CA PRO A 400 -16.17 46.60 -3.17
C PRO A 400 -15.58 46.96 -4.55
N ALA A 401 -14.68 47.95 -4.60
CA ALA A 401 -13.96 48.38 -5.79
C ALA A 401 -13.04 47.30 -6.41
N GLN A 402 -12.44 46.40 -5.61
CA GLN A 402 -11.61 45.31 -6.11
C GLN A 402 -12.47 44.11 -6.57
N LEU A 403 -13.58 43.84 -5.90
CA LEU A 403 -14.56 42.82 -6.33
C LEU A 403 -15.25 43.21 -7.65
N GLN A 404 -15.48 44.51 -7.90
CA GLN A 404 -16.02 45.01 -9.17
C GLN A 404 -15.09 44.76 -10.38
N ARG A 405 -13.77 44.64 -10.19
CA ARG A 405 -12.82 44.34 -11.28
C ARG A 405 -12.83 42.87 -11.70
N LEU A 406 -13.20 41.96 -10.78
CA LEU A 406 -13.25 40.51 -11.01
C LEU A 406 -14.63 40.04 -11.50
N ALA A 407 -15.67 40.85 -11.32
CA ALA A 407 -17.00 40.59 -11.86
C ALA A 407 -17.02 41.04 -13.33
N THR A 408 -16.53 40.21 -14.25
CA THR A 408 -16.93 40.32 -15.65
C THR A 408 -18.45 40.16 -15.71
N PRO A 409 -19.20 41.12 -16.29
CA PRO A 409 -20.64 41.04 -16.33
C PRO A 409 -21.05 39.96 -17.33
N THR A 410 -21.27 38.73 -16.86
CA THR A 410 -22.08 37.75 -17.58
C THR A 410 -23.55 38.07 -17.32
N PRO A 411 -24.31 38.53 -18.33
CA PRO A 411 -25.71 38.87 -18.16
C PRO A 411 -26.53 37.59 -18.24
N THR A 412 -27.05 37.08 -17.11
CA THR A 412 -28.42 36.49 -17.07
C THR A 412 -28.89 36.01 -15.70
N HIS A 413 -28.03 35.72 -14.72
CA HIS A 413 -28.52 35.35 -13.38
C HIS A 413 -27.59 35.91 -12.28
N GLY A 414 -28.07 36.92 -11.56
CA GLY A 414 -27.34 37.48 -10.42
C GLY A 414 -27.17 36.43 -9.32
N PRO A 415 -25.94 36.07 -8.92
CA PRO A 415 -25.73 35.11 -7.84
C PRO A 415 -26.17 35.75 -6.52
N ILE A 416 -27.07 35.07 -5.80
CA ILE A 416 -27.34 35.36 -4.39
C ILE A 416 -26.02 35.13 -3.65
N ILE A 417 -25.37 36.21 -3.22
CA ILE A 417 -24.10 36.14 -2.48
C ILE A 417 -24.44 35.77 -1.03
N PRO A 418 -24.05 34.58 -0.53
CA PRO A 418 -24.17 34.29 0.90
C PRO A 418 -23.31 35.30 1.67
N SER A 419 -23.97 36.16 2.42
CA SER A 419 -23.37 37.20 3.26
C SER A 419 -22.53 36.55 4.36
N GLY A 420 -21.19 36.52 4.19
CA GLY A 420 -20.24 36.28 5.29
C GLY A 420 -19.26 35.11 5.12
N GLY A 421 -19.25 34.37 4.00
CA GLY A 421 -18.23 33.33 3.76
C GLY A 421 -16.97 33.89 3.11
N GLU A 422 -15.78 33.57 3.65
CA GLU A 422 -14.53 33.73 2.89
C GLU A 422 -14.64 32.91 1.60
N ARG A 423 -14.46 33.56 0.44
CA ARG A 423 -14.44 32.85 -0.83
C ARG A 423 -13.04 32.31 -1.05
N GLU A 424 -12.93 31.06 -1.47
CA GLU A 424 -11.66 30.43 -1.80
C GLU A 424 -11.63 30.12 -3.30
N ILE A 425 -10.48 30.32 -3.94
CA ILE A 425 -10.19 29.77 -5.26
C ILE A 425 -9.18 28.66 -5.08
N HIS A 426 -9.43 27.50 -5.68
CA HIS A 426 -8.48 26.40 -5.69
C HIS A 426 -7.82 26.27 -7.06
N LEU A 427 -6.50 26.15 -7.06
CA LEU A 427 -5.66 25.94 -8.24
C LEU A 427 -5.05 24.55 -8.16
N ILE A 428 -5.10 23.84 -9.27
CA ILE A 428 -4.31 22.63 -9.46
C ILE A 428 -3.21 23.00 -10.45
N GLU A 429 -1.98 22.96 -9.95
CA GLU A 429 -0.79 23.49 -10.57
C GLU A 429 0.22 22.37 -10.80
N TRP A 430 1.01 22.50 -11.86
CA TRP A 430 2.02 21.50 -12.22
C TRP A 430 3.39 22.13 -12.25
N TYR A 431 4.34 21.39 -11.69
CA TYR A 431 5.71 21.86 -11.51
C TYR A 431 6.68 20.75 -11.88
N LYS A 432 7.80 21.14 -12.49
CA LYS A 432 8.99 20.30 -12.54
C LYS A 432 9.59 20.20 -11.14
N LEU A 433 10.14 19.03 -10.82
CA LEU A 433 10.96 18.86 -9.63
C LEU A 433 12.20 19.79 -9.74
N PRO A 434 12.65 20.38 -8.62
CA PRO A 434 13.80 21.28 -8.62
C PRO A 434 15.05 20.55 -9.11
N ILE A 435 15.86 21.09 -10.03
CA ILE A 435 17.09 20.39 -10.46
C ILE A 435 18.23 20.55 -9.44
N ALA A 436 18.26 21.67 -8.72
CA ALA A 436 19.31 21.92 -7.72
C ALA A 436 19.13 21.04 -6.49
N THR A 437 20.26 20.64 -5.88
CA THR A 437 20.30 19.68 -4.77
C THR A 437 20.19 20.32 -3.38
N ARG A 438 20.33 21.65 -3.28
CA ARG A 438 20.35 22.39 -2.01
C ARG A 438 19.79 23.81 -2.15
N GLY A 439 19.21 24.33 -1.07
CA GLY A 439 18.84 25.73 -0.92
C GLY A 439 17.39 26.07 -1.25
N VAL A 440 17.09 27.37 -1.30
CA VAL A 440 15.75 27.89 -1.60
C VAL A 440 15.63 28.15 -3.09
N ILE A 441 14.63 27.55 -3.73
CA ILE A 441 14.39 27.64 -5.18
C ILE A 441 12.97 28.14 -5.41
N SER A 442 12.82 29.09 -6.33
CA SER A 442 11.51 29.47 -6.85
C SER A 442 11.17 28.57 -8.04
N LEU A 443 10.03 27.88 -7.99
CA LEU A 443 9.56 27.07 -9.12
C LEU A 443 8.52 27.84 -9.93
N SER A 444 8.56 27.63 -11.25
CA SER A 444 7.57 28.16 -12.19
C SER A 444 6.53 27.10 -12.49
N CYS A 445 5.26 27.49 -12.43
CA CYS A 445 4.12 26.65 -12.77
C CYS A 445 4.15 26.38 -14.28
N THR A 446 4.23 25.11 -14.70
CA THR A 446 4.26 24.73 -16.12
C THR A 446 2.89 24.91 -16.76
N THR A 447 1.85 24.49 -16.06
CA THR A 447 0.46 24.66 -16.48
C THR A 447 -0.43 24.72 -15.23
N ARG A 448 -1.67 25.16 -15.34
CA ARG A 448 -2.64 25.18 -14.22
C ARG A 448 -4.07 25.17 -14.72
N TYR A 449 -4.98 24.79 -13.85
CA TYR A 449 -6.40 25.05 -14.02
C TYR A 449 -7.06 25.51 -12.72
N LEU A 450 -8.14 26.26 -12.91
CA LEU A 450 -8.98 26.81 -11.86
C LEU A 450 -10.09 25.84 -11.50
N PHE A 451 -10.40 25.81 -10.22
CA PHE A 451 -11.57 25.15 -9.69
C PHE A 451 -12.74 26.12 -9.49
N ASP A 452 -13.97 25.58 -9.42
CA ASP A 452 -15.21 26.33 -9.22
C ASP A 452 -15.12 27.27 -8.00
N LYS A 453 -15.39 28.56 -8.26
CA LYS A 453 -15.25 29.66 -7.29
C LYS A 453 -16.30 29.63 -6.17
N ASN A 454 -17.28 28.72 -6.24
CA ASN A 454 -18.43 28.70 -5.33
C ASN A 454 -18.41 27.56 -4.31
N LYS A 455 -17.33 26.78 -4.24
CA LYS A 455 -17.20 25.64 -3.32
C LYS A 455 -16.17 25.94 -2.25
N THR A 456 -16.46 25.54 -1.02
CA THR A 456 -15.48 25.57 0.09
C THR A 456 -14.94 24.16 0.27
N VAL A 457 -13.62 23.99 0.30
CA VAL A 457 -12.97 22.68 0.44
C VAL A 457 -12.32 22.55 1.83
N ASN A 458 -12.69 21.52 2.58
CA ASN A 458 -12.09 21.18 3.86
C ASN A 458 -10.70 20.59 3.66
N LYS A 459 -10.59 19.56 2.81
CA LYS A 459 -9.36 18.78 2.64
C LYS A 459 -9.18 18.36 1.20
N PHE A 460 -7.91 18.34 0.77
CA PHE A 460 -7.50 17.72 -0.47
C PHE A 460 -6.75 16.43 -0.15
N VAL A 461 -7.07 15.38 -0.88
CA VAL A 461 -6.47 14.07 -0.71
C VAL A 461 -6.06 13.56 -2.09
N ILE A 462 -4.78 13.25 -2.27
CA ILE A 462 -4.25 12.76 -3.55
C ILE A 462 -3.87 11.30 -3.39
N SER A 463 -4.25 10.45 -4.34
CA SER A 463 -3.93 9.03 -4.32
C SER A 463 -2.42 8.77 -4.37
N ASP A 464 -2.00 7.77 -3.61
CA ASP A 464 -0.65 7.22 -3.63
C ASP A 464 -0.75 5.69 -3.55
N LEU A 465 -0.54 5.01 -4.68
CA LEU A 465 -0.55 3.54 -4.72
C LEU A 465 0.74 2.92 -4.14
N GLY A 466 1.65 3.72 -3.58
CA GLY A 466 2.93 3.24 -3.04
C GLY A 466 3.84 2.63 -4.11
N TRP A 467 3.62 3.01 -5.36
CA TRP A 467 4.14 2.30 -6.51
C TRP A 467 5.68 2.23 -6.46
N PRO A 468 6.29 1.04 -6.62
CA PRO A 468 7.73 0.93 -6.61
C PRO A 468 8.25 1.64 -7.85
N ASN A 469 9.37 2.33 -7.68
CA ASN A 469 10.07 2.98 -8.80
C ASN A 469 10.30 1.96 -9.92
N GLY A 470 10.24 2.41 -11.17
CA GLY A 470 10.15 1.60 -12.39
C GLY A 470 11.27 0.59 -12.66
N ASN A 471 12.13 0.32 -11.68
CA ASN A 471 13.16 -0.70 -11.70
C ASN A 471 12.70 -1.92 -10.91
N LYS A 472 12.94 -3.12 -11.48
CA LYS A 472 12.84 -4.36 -10.72
C LYS A 472 13.74 -4.29 -9.49
N VAL A 473 13.17 -4.59 -8.32
CA VAL A 473 13.93 -4.62 -7.06
C VAL A 473 14.92 -5.78 -7.03
N SER A 474 14.57 -6.92 -7.64
CA SER A 474 15.48 -8.04 -7.91
C SER A 474 15.06 -8.77 -9.19
N GLU A 475 15.93 -9.60 -9.75
CA GLU A 475 15.63 -10.43 -10.92
C GLU A 475 14.48 -11.41 -10.68
N GLU A 476 14.32 -11.85 -9.43
CA GLU A 476 13.23 -12.72 -9.01
C GLU A 476 11.87 -12.00 -9.14
N HIS A 477 11.82 -10.67 -8.98
CA HIS A 477 10.55 -9.95 -9.03
C HIS A 477 9.88 -10.10 -10.40
N PRO A 478 8.57 -10.41 -10.43
CA PRO A 478 7.81 -10.47 -11.66
C PRO A 478 7.81 -9.11 -12.33
N THR A 479 7.79 -9.11 -13.67
CA THR A 479 7.67 -7.86 -14.40
C THR A 479 6.21 -7.56 -14.60
N LEU A 480 5.65 -6.81 -13.66
CA LEU A 480 4.25 -6.40 -13.73
C LEU A 480 4.04 -5.58 -15.01
N LYS A 481 2.90 -5.76 -15.68
CA LYS A 481 2.59 -5.05 -16.94
C LYS A 481 2.88 -3.54 -16.85
N HIS A 482 2.51 -2.94 -15.73
CA HIS A 482 2.71 -1.52 -15.45
C HIS A 482 4.19 -1.12 -15.20
N THR A 483 5.09 -2.07 -14.92
CA THR A 483 6.55 -1.85 -14.86
C THR A 483 7.24 -2.04 -16.22
N LEU A 484 6.62 -2.77 -17.16
CA LEU A 484 7.16 -3.02 -18.51
C LEU A 484 6.84 -1.93 -19.55
N GLY A 485 6.25 -0.81 -19.14
CA GLY A 485 5.65 0.13 -20.09
C GLY A 485 4.15 -0.07 -20.26
N GLY A 486 3.46 -0.69 -19.30
CA GLY A 486 2.02 -0.51 -19.17
C GLY A 486 1.69 0.90 -18.63
N PRO A 487 0.46 1.39 -18.86
CA PRO A 487 0.02 2.67 -18.33
C PRO A 487 0.07 2.67 -16.79
N PRO A 488 0.61 3.72 -16.17
CA PRO A 488 0.55 3.89 -14.74
C PRO A 488 -0.90 4.08 -14.28
N PRO A 489 -1.24 3.65 -13.05
CA PRO A 489 -2.52 3.99 -12.46
C PRO A 489 -2.71 5.52 -12.43
N PRO A 490 -3.94 5.99 -12.60
CA PRO A 490 -4.22 7.40 -12.64
C PRO A 490 -3.97 8.07 -11.28
N VAL A 491 -3.64 9.36 -11.30
CA VAL A 491 -3.55 10.17 -10.08
C VAL A 491 -4.89 10.81 -9.80
N SER A 492 -5.46 10.44 -8.66
CA SER A 492 -6.80 10.83 -8.22
C SER A 492 -6.70 11.89 -7.15
N ILE A 493 -7.31 13.05 -7.39
CA ILE A 493 -7.37 14.19 -6.48
C ILE A 493 -8.81 14.30 -5.99
N PHE A 494 -9.01 14.00 -4.71
CA PHE A 494 -10.28 14.13 -4.01
C PHE A 494 -10.32 15.44 -3.23
N MET A 495 -11.48 16.09 -3.27
CA MET A 495 -11.78 17.31 -2.52
C MET A 495 -12.96 17.01 -1.60
N GLU A 496 -12.73 17.07 -0.29
CA GLU A 496 -13.77 16.97 0.71
C GLU A 496 -14.45 18.34 0.83
N LEU A 497 -15.62 18.50 0.22
CA LEU A 497 -16.35 19.75 0.17
C LEU A 497 -17.02 20.03 1.53
N ALA A 498 -16.92 21.27 1.98
CA ALA A 498 -17.56 21.79 3.18
C ALA A 498 -18.92 22.43 2.85
N ARG A 499 -19.03 23.06 1.68
CA ARG A 499 -20.24 23.77 1.23
C ARG A 499 -20.38 23.69 -0.30
N PRO A 500 -21.46 23.08 -0.81
CA PRO A 500 -22.29 22.07 -0.09
C PRO A 500 -21.45 20.87 0.35
N TYR A 501 -21.94 20.03 1.27
CA TYR A 501 -21.18 18.82 1.62
C TYR A 501 -21.17 17.83 0.45
N GLY A 502 -20.00 17.30 0.17
CA GLY A 502 -19.80 16.42 -0.97
C GLY A 502 -18.35 16.11 -1.25
N ILE A 503 -18.13 15.37 -2.32
CA ILE A 503 -16.82 15.01 -2.82
C ILE A 503 -16.72 15.53 -4.25
N GLU A 504 -15.65 16.25 -4.54
CA GLU A 504 -15.16 16.40 -5.91
C GLU A 504 -14.05 15.38 -6.16
N HIS A 505 -14.05 14.75 -7.32
CA HIS A 505 -12.99 13.86 -7.75
C HIS A 505 -12.48 14.26 -9.13
N HIS A 506 -11.17 14.48 -9.21
CA HIS A 506 -10.43 14.72 -10.44
C HIS A 506 -9.45 13.58 -10.64
N GLN A 507 -9.27 13.17 -11.88
CA GLN A 507 -8.34 12.10 -12.20
C GLN A 507 -7.47 12.54 -13.35
N ILE A 508 -6.18 12.31 -13.20
CA ILE A 508 -5.18 12.61 -14.20
C ILE A 508 -4.71 11.28 -14.75
N PHE A 509 -5.06 11.02 -15.99
CA PHE A 509 -4.60 9.84 -16.70
C PHE A 509 -3.24 10.13 -17.34
N PRO A 510 -2.36 9.13 -17.43
CA PRO A 510 -1.17 9.27 -18.24
C PRO A 510 -1.54 9.34 -19.73
N THR A 511 -0.84 10.19 -20.47
CA THR A 511 -0.80 10.19 -21.93
C THR A 511 0.27 9.22 -22.42
N GLN A 512 -0.09 8.44 -23.42
CA GLN A 512 0.78 7.48 -24.07
C GLN A 512 1.60 8.15 -25.17
N ILE A 513 2.92 7.97 -25.14
CA ILE A 513 3.88 8.58 -26.07
C ILE A 513 4.74 7.47 -26.66
N PHE A 514 4.64 7.26 -27.98
CA PHE A 514 5.46 6.27 -28.68
C PHE A 514 6.94 6.68 -28.68
N GLN A 515 7.81 5.80 -28.20
CA GLN A 515 9.25 5.89 -28.33
C GLN A 515 9.67 5.02 -29.52
N PRO A 516 10.28 5.60 -30.57
CA PRO A 516 10.72 4.83 -31.72
C PRO A 516 11.77 3.80 -31.31
N PRO A 517 11.88 2.67 -32.05
CA PRO A 517 12.93 1.68 -31.81
C PRO A 517 14.32 2.31 -31.89
N THR A 518 15.21 1.87 -31.02
CA THR A 518 16.63 2.18 -31.01
C THR A 518 17.44 0.92 -31.33
N THR A 519 18.74 1.04 -31.53
CA THR A 519 19.63 -0.13 -31.71
C THR A 519 19.62 -1.09 -30.52
N GLU A 520 19.32 -0.59 -29.32
CA GLU A 520 19.36 -1.37 -28.07
C GLU A 520 17.98 -1.84 -27.61
N ARG A 521 16.90 -1.15 -28.01
CA ARG A 521 15.55 -1.39 -27.49
C ARG A 521 14.49 -1.29 -28.59
N PRO A 522 13.52 -2.21 -28.65
CA PRO A 522 12.39 -2.11 -29.57
C PRO A 522 11.55 -0.86 -29.26
N GLY A 523 10.71 -0.49 -30.22
CA GLY A 523 9.73 0.58 -30.04
C GLY A 523 8.80 0.22 -28.88
N HIS A 524 8.54 1.18 -28.01
CA HIS A 524 7.73 0.99 -26.81
C HIS A 524 6.99 2.28 -26.47
N TYR A 525 5.96 2.20 -25.64
CA TYR A 525 5.26 3.38 -25.16
C TYR A 525 5.84 3.87 -23.82
N LYS A 526 6.03 5.19 -23.73
CA LYS A 526 6.28 5.91 -22.48
C LYS A 526 4.99 6.59 -22.05
N TYR A 527 4.74 6.64 -20.75
CA TYR A 527 3.54 7.25 -20.19
C TYR A 527 3.93 8.47 -19.38
N LEU A 528 3.36 9.61 -19.73
CA LEU A 528 3.58 10.87 -19.03
C LEU A 528 2.24 11.40 -18.52
N PHE A 529 2.19 11.87 -17.28
CA PHE A 529 0.97 12.53 -16.81
C PHE A 529 0.86 13.88 -17.52
N ASP A 530 -0.15 13.98 -18.37
CA ASP A 530 -0.53 15.23 -19.00
C ASP A 530 -1.84 15.72 -18.40
N HIS A 531 -2.03 17.01 -18.53
CA HIS A 531 -2.92 17.85 -17.79
C HIS A 531 -3.87 18.63 -18.69
N THR A 532 -3.79 18.36 -19.98
CA THR A 532 -4.69 18.83 -21.02
C THR A 532 -6.11 18.29 -20.84
N SER A 533 -6.28 17.11 -20.24
CA SER A 533 -7.60 16.54 -19.95
C SER A 533 -7.65 15.87 -18.57
N PHE A 534 -8.65 16.24 -17.78
CA PHE A 534 -8.91 15.63 -16.48
C PHE A 534 -10.42 15.50 -16.31
N PRO A 535 -10.97 14.29 -16.34
CA PRO A 535 -12.39 14.14 -16.17
C PRO A 535 -12.74 14.38 -14.69
N MET A 536 -13.77 15.19 -14.46
CA MET A 536 -14.22 15.63 -13.14
C MET A 536 -15.56 14.98 -12.77
N HIS A 537 -15.74 14.67 -11.49
CA HIS A 537 -16.99 14.15 -10.95
C HIS A 537 -17.30 14.79 -9.60
N THR A 538 -18.49 15.36 -9.45
CA THR A 538 -18.95 15.92 -8.17
C THR A 538 -20.10 15.08 -7.63
N THR A 539 -20.08 14.82 -6.34
CA THR A 539 -21.15 14.12 -5.63
C THR A 539 -21.48 14.84 -4.34
N TYR A 540 -22.74 15.20 -4.17
CA TYR A 540 -23.20 15.83 -2.93
C TYR A 540 -23.61 14.75 -1.92
N THR A 541 -23.23 14.95 -0.67
CA THR A 541 -23.47 14.02 0.44
C THR A 541 -24.26 14.63 1.59
N ASP A 542 -24.79 15.84 1.40
CA ASP A 542 -25.62 16.56 2.37
C ASP A 542 -26.67 15.63 3.03
N PRO A 543 -26.83 15.69 4.36
CA PRO A 543 -26.14 16.57 5.31
C PRO A 543 -24.74 16.08 5.77
N HIS A 544 -24.23 14.96 5.25
CA HIS A 544 -23.05 14.31 5.82
C HIS A 544 -21.74 14.87 5.29
N ARG A 545 -20.77 15.09 6.19
CA ARG A 545 -19.38 15.44 5.85
C ARG A 545 -18.66 14.19 5.35
N PRO A 546 -18.13 14.16 4.12
CA PRO A 546 -17.36 13.03 3.65
C PRO A 546 -15.91 13.09 4.12
N LYS A 547 -15.35 11.93 4.46
CA LYS A 547 -13.92 11.68 4.67
C LYS A 547 -13.46 10.62 3.69
N VAL A 548 -12.50 10.96 2.84
CA VAL A 548 -12.04 10.10 1.74
C VAL A 548 -10.72 9.44 2.11
N LEU A 549 -10.69 8.12 2.00
CA LEU A 549 -9.47 7.32 2.03
C LEU A 549 -9.13 6.94 0.59
N PRO A 550 -8.09 7.55 0.00
CA PRO A 550 -7.91 7.55 -1.45
C PRO A 550 -7.35 6.20 -1.91
N GLY A 551 -7.79 5.78 -3.09
CA GLY A 551 -7.03 4.89 -3.96
C GLY A 551 -6.92 5.52 -5.35
N SER A 552 -6.17 4.86 -6.21
CA SER A 552 -5.95 5.26 -7.60
C SER A 552 -7.22 5.16 -8.44
N GLU A 553 -7.98 4.07 -8.33
CA GLU A 553 -9.18 3.81 -9.14
C GLU A 553 -10.47 3.76 -8.30
N SER A 554 -10.33 3.42 -7.03
CA SER A 554 -11.37 3.27 -6.05
C SER A 554 -10.99 3.95 -4.74
N ALA A 555 -11.98 4.40 -3.99
CA ALA A 555 -11.78 5.01 -2.68
C ALA A 555 -12.79 4.47 -1.67
N LEU A 556 -12.42 4.49 -0.40
CA LEU A 556 -13.34 4.28 0.70
C LEU A 556 -13.81 5.64 1.21
N VAL A 557 -15.11 5.87 1.18
CA VAL A 557 -15.74 7.11 1.63
C VAL A 557 -16.46 6.85 2.95
N CYS A 558 -16.04 7.55 4.00
CA CYS A 558 -16.69 7.56 5.29
C CYS A 558 -17.59 8.79 5.38
N LEU A 559 -18.87 8.60 5.69
CA LEU A 559 -19.79 9.70 5.94
C LEU A 559 -19.84 9.98 7.44
N ILE A 560 -19.50 11.21 7.81
CA ILE A 560 -19.48 11.72 9.17
C ILE A 560 -20.72 12.60 9.38
N ARG A 561 -21.29 12.55 10.58
CA ARG A 561 -22.43 13.39 10.96
C ARG A 561 -22.12 14.89 10.81
N GLU A 562 -23.09 15.64 10.30
CA GLU A 562 -23.00 17.10 10.21
C GLU A 562 -22.73 17.74 11.58
N GLY A 563 -21.84 18.73 11.61
CA GLY A 563 -21.51 19.48 12.83
C GLY A 563 -20.69 18.70 13.87
N ASP A 564 -20.39 17.42 13.61
CA ASP A 564 -19.48 16.66 14.47
C ASP A 564 -18.02 17.03 14.16
N ILE A 565 -17.54 17.98 14.96
CA ILE A 565 -16.17 18.52 14.97
C ILE A 565 -15.30 17.86 16.05
N THR A 566 -15.77 16.77 16.66
CA THR A 566 -14.96 16.08 17.68
C THR A 566 -13.74 15.41 17.04
N SER A 567 -12.71 15.12 17.84
CA SER A 567 -11.54 14.35 17.39
C SER A 567 -11.87 12.91 17.02
N THR A 568 -13.03 12.41 17.43
CA THR A 568 -13.51 11.04 17.24
C THR A 568 -14.95 11.06 16.73
N PRO A 569 -15.18 11.59 15.51
CA PRO A 569 -16.51 11.87 15.02
C PRO A 569 -17.34 10.59 14.86
N ARG A 570 -18.67 10.74 14.95
CA ARG A 570 -19.60 9.65 14.70
C ARG A 570 -19.61 9.30 13.22
N LEU A 571 -19.33 8.04 12.93
CA LEU A 571 -19.38 7.46 11.60
C LEU A 571 -20.83 7.10 11.30
N GLU A 572 -21.43 7.67 10.25
CA GLU A 572 -22.82 7.36 9.88
C GLU A 572 -22.84 6.19 8.89
N LYS A 573 -21.95 6.21 7.89
CA LYS A 573 -21.88 5.17 6.84
C LYS A 573 -20.47 4.99 6.28
N MET A 574 -20.21 3.81 5.75
CA MET A 574 -19.09 3.53 4.86
C MET A 574 -19.62 3.25 3.45
N ARG A 575 -18.96 3.83 2.45
CA ARG A 575 -19.32 3.72 1.04
C ARG A 575 -18.10 3.37 0.21
N ARG A 576 -18.27 2.50 -0.79
CA ARG A 576 -17.29 2.51 -1.88
C ARG A 576 -17.50 3.74 -2.73
N TYR A 577 -16.41 4.20 -3.31
CA TYR A 577 -16.40 5.04 -4.48
C TYR A 577 -15.60 4.30 -5.56
N MET A 578 -16.22 4.07 -6.72
CA MET A 578 -15.55 3.52 -7.89
C MET A 578 -16.00 4.30 -9.10
N ARG A 579 -15.07 4.98 -9.76
CA ARG A 579 -15.44 5.86 -10.86
C ARG A 579 -16.11 5.11 -12.00
N SER A 580 -17.22 5.67 -12.52
CA SER A 580 -17.90 5.14 -13.69
C SER A 580 -17.24 5.54 -15.01
N GLY A 581 -17.08 4.56 -15.89
CA GLY A 581 -17.33 4.68 -17.34
C GLY A 581 -16.34 5.48 -18.19
N ASN A 582 -15.56 6.40 -17.64
CA ASN A 582 -14.36 6.87 -18.32
C ASN A 582 -13.26 5.85 -18.05
N ILE A 583 -13.32 4.76 -18.83
CA ILE A 583 -12.10 4.08 -19.26
C ILE A 583 -11.18 5.22 -19.67
N GLY A 584 -9.96 5.28 -19.16
CA GLY A 584 -9.02 6.31 -19.57
C GLY A 584 -8.86 6.37 -21.09
N PRO A 585 -7.93 7.19 -21.61
CA PRO A 585 -7.60 7.07 -23.04
C PRO A 585 -7.33 5.60 -23.37
N GLU A 586 -7.93 5.11 -24.45
CA GLU A 586 -7.68 3.74 -24.92
C GLU A 586 -6.20 3.66 -25.28
N TYR A 587 -5.43 2.95 -24.46
CA TYR A 587 -4.01 2.76 -24.66
C TYR A 587 -3.80 1.72 -25.75
N LEU A 588 -2.98 2.06 -26.75
CA LEU A 588 -2.53 1.09 -27.74
C LEU A 588 -1.64 0.05 -27.04
N PRO A 589 -1.77 -1.24 -27.37
CA PRO A 589 -0.84 -2.25 -26.86
C PRO A 589 0.58 -1.96 -27.35
N ASP A 590 1.60 -2.27 -26.53
CA ASP A 590 2.99 -2.19 -26.97
C ASP A 590 3.22 -3.09 -28.19
N TYR A 591 3.87 -2.54 -29.23
CA TYR A 591 4.16 -3.20 -30.51
C TYR A 591 4.90 -4.56 -30.38
N ALA A 592 5.54 -4.82 -29.25
CA ALA A 592 6.31 -6.04 -29.01
C ALA A 592 5.43 -7.24 -28.62
N ILE A 593 4.18 -7.04 -28.20
CA ILE A 593 3.26 -8.14 -27.91
C ILE A 593 2.48 -8.42 -29.18
N ARG A 594 2.91 -9.40 -29.98
CA ARG A 594 2.13 -9.85 -31.15
C ARG A 594 0.81 -10.41 -30.64
N GLU A 595 -0.31 -10.10 -31.29
CA GLU A 595 -1.61 -10.73 -30.98
C GLU A 595 -1.56 -12.26 -31.10
N GLU A 596 -0.63 -12.79 -31.89
CA GLU A 596 -0.34 -14.24 -32.00
C GLU A 596 0.40 -14.82 -30.77
N ASP A 597 1.05 -13.96 -29.97
CA ASP A 597 1.74 -14.30 -28.71
C ASP A 597 0.89 -13.97 -27.46
N ASP A 598 -0.36 -13.47 -27.64
CA ASP A 598 -1.36 -13.34 -26.56
C ASP A 598 -2.53 -14.36 -26.68
N PRO A 599 -2.28 -15.68 -26.84
CA PRO A 599 -3.35 -16.69 -26.86
C PRO A 599 -3.94 -16.99 -25.48
N ALA A 600 -3.57 -16.26 -24.42
CA ALA A 600 -3.91 -16.59 -23.03
C ALA A 600 -4.62 -15.45 -22.30
N CYS A 601 -5.86 -15.15 -22.69
CA CYS A 601 -6.79 -14.45 -21.82
C CYS A 601 -8.03 -15.33 -21.63
N PRO A 602 -8.23 -15.92 -20.42
CA PRO A 602 -8.44 -15.08 -19.25
C PRO A 602 -7.74 -15.61 -17.98
N VAL A 603 -6.79 -14.83 -17.46
CA VAL A 603 -6.40 -14.92 -16.03
C VAL A 603 -7.58 -14.57 -15.12
N THR A 604 -8.53 -13.81 -15.64
CA THR A 604 -9.68 -13.34 -14.88
C THR A 604 -10.79 -14.39 -14.80
N ARG A 605 -11.66 -14.19 -13.82
CA ARG A 605 -12.85 -14.99 -13.53
C ARG A 605 -13.52 -15.69 -14.69
N ARG A 606 -13.92 -16.94 -14.47
CA ARG A 606 -14.82 -17.69 -15.37
C ARG A 606 -16.09 -16.87 -15.64
N GLY A 607 -16.26 -16.45 -16.89
CA GLY A 607 -17.40 -15.65 -17.37
C GLY A 607 -17.08 -14.17 -17.57
N LYS A 608 -18.10 -13.37 -17.93
CA LYS A 608 -17.91 -11.92 -18.06
C LYS A 608 -17.81 -11.30 -16.66
N ARG A 609 -16.74 -10.54 -16.41
CA ARG A 609 -16.62 -9.71 -15.20
C ARG A 609 -17.83 -8.79 -15.08
N LEU A 610 -18.19 -8.46 -13.83
CA LEU A 610 -19.19 -7.44 -13.58
C LEU A 610 -18.73 -6.13 -14.26
N PRO A 611 -19.65 -5.40 -14.92
CA PRO A 611 -19.29 -4.13 -15.51
C PRO A 611 -18.86 -3.15 -14.42
N LEU A 612 -18.06 -2.15 -14.79
CA LEU A 612 -17.78 -1.04 -13.89
C LEU A 612 -19.10 -0.36 -13.50
N PRO A 613 -19.30 0.00 -12.22
CA PRO A 613 -20.50 0.71 -11.79
C PRO A 613 -20.69 1.99 -12.60
N THR A 614 -21.92 2.28 -13.02
CA THR A 614 -22.24 3.50 -13.77
C THR A 614 -23.28 4.36 -13.07
N GLY A 615 -23.29 5.66 -13.38
CA GLY A 615 -24.26 6.60 -12.83
C GLY A 615 -24.23 6.65 -11.31
N THR A 616 -25.36 6.34 -10.67
CA THR A 616 -25.49 6.36 -9.21
C THR A 616 -24.76 5.21 -8.49
N GLN A 617 -24.42 4.14 -9.20
CA GLN A 617 -23.77 2.95 -8.61
C GLN A 617 -22.28 3.15 -8.30
N VAL A 618 -21.70 4.26 -8.78
CA VAL A 618 -20.34 4.74 -8.44
C VAL A 618 -20.15 4.79 -6.93
N TYR A 619 -21.22 5.12 -6.21
CA TYR A 619 -21.29 5.04 -4.76
C TYR A 619 -22.20 3.89 -4.37
N ALA A 620 -21.76 3.08 -3.42
CA ALA A 620 -22.62 2.09 -2.78
C ALA A 620 -22.26 1.92 -1.31
N ASP A 621 -23.28 1.81 -0.47
CA ASP A 621 -23.14 1.61 0.97
C ASP A 621 -22.58 0.20 1.24
N PHE A 622 -21.66 0.08 2.19
CA PHE A 622 -21.29 -1.19 2.79
C PHE A 622 -22.41 -1.61 3.75
N THR A 623 -23.49 -2.20 3.23
CA THR A 623 -24.66 -2.55 4.05
C THR A 623 -24.29 -3.46 5.23
N ALA A 624 -23.33 -4.38 5.02
CA ALA A 624 -22.81 -5.27 6.07
C ALA A 624 -21.98 -4.56 7.14
N ALA A 625 -21.50 -3.33 6.91
CA ALA A 625 -20.71 -2.57 7.88
C ALA A 625 -21.57 -1.89 8.96
N LYS A 626 -22.90 -1.88 8.83
CA LYS A 626 -23.79 -1.19 9.77
C LYS A 626 -23.55 -1.58 11.24
N PRO A 627 -23.45 -2.88 11.62
CA PRO A 627 -23.16 -3.26 13.01
C PRO A 627 -21.80 -2.75 13.49
N ILE A 628 -20.77 -2.81 12.62
CA ILE A 628 -19.42 -2.32 12.93
C ILE A 628 -19.44 -0.81 13.19
N VAL A 629 -20.17 -0.06 12.37
CA VAL A 629 -20.36 1.39 12.51
C VAL A 629 -21.08 1.73 13.82
N GLU A 630 -22.15 1.00 14.15
CA GLU A 630 -22.89 1.16 15.41
C GLU A 630 -22.00 0.90 16.63
N GLU A 631 -21.17 -0.15 16.58
CA GLU A 631 -20.24 -0.50 17.64
C GLU A 631 -19.13 0.55 17.83
N ILE A 632 -18.54 1.04 16.74
CA ILE A 632 -17.56 2.15 16.78
C ILE A 632 -18.16 3.39 17.43
N ASN A 633 -19.39 3.74 17.07
CA ASN A 633 -20.10 4.88 17.64
C ASN A 633 -20.44 4.67 19.13
N ALA A 634 -20.81 3.45 19.52
CA ALA A 634 -21.03 3.10 20.93
C ALA A 634 -19.73 3.24 21.74
N ASN A 635 -18.58 3.01 21.11
CA ASN A 635 -17.25 3.11 21.69
C ASN A 635 -16.58 4.49 21.48
N GLY A 636 -17.39 5.57 21.40
CA GLY A 636 -16.89 6.95 21.41
C GLY A 636 -16.57 7.54 20.04
N GLY A 637 -16.93 6.85 18.95
CA GLY A 637 -16.78 7.34 17.58
C GLY A 637 -15.46 6.92 16.93
N LEU A 638 -15.29 7.31 15.67
CA LEU A 638 -14.19 6.86 14.83
C LEU A 638 -12.92 7.67 15.13
N ARG A 639 -11.92 7.03 15.74
CA ARG A 639 -10.65 7.67 16.06
C ARG A 639 -9.68 7.66 14.89
N THR A 640 -9.53 6.52 14.23
CA THR A 640 -8.68 6.39 13.05
C THR A 640 -9.19 5.30 12.12
N ILE A 641 -8.90 5.45 10.83
CA ILE A 641 -9.20 4.47 9.80
C ILE A 641 -8.14 4.53 8.69
N ALA A 642 -7.75 3.37 8.18
CA ALA A 642 -6.87 3.20 7.03
C ALA A 642 -7.50 2.22 6.03
N TRP A 643 -7.12 2.37 4.77
CA TRP A 643 -7.63 1.63 3.64
C TRP A 643 -6.47 1.31 2.70
N ASP A 644 -6.42 0.07 2.21
CA ASP A 644 -5.54 -0.33 1.13
C ASP A 644 -6.37 -0.88 -0.03
N GLU A 645 -6.43 -0.10 -1.12
CA GLU A 645 -7.16 -0.44 -2.35
C GLU A 645 -6.77 -1.79 -2.92
N THR A 646 -5.50 -2.15 -2.76
CA THR A 646 -4.93 -3.30 -3.47
C THR A 646 -5.25 -4.63 -2.81
N THR A 647 -5.43 -4.65 -1.49
CA THR A 647 -5.78 -5.85 -0.72
C THR A 647 -7.23 -5.87 -0.25
N GLY A 648 -7.94 -4.75 -0.32
CA GLY A 648 -9.29 -4.67 0.23
C GLY A 648 -9.33 -4.56 1.75
N ARG A 649 -8.21 -4.22 2.37
CA ARG A 649 -8.11 -4.22 3.82
C ARG A 649 -8.48 -2.87 4.38
N ILE A 650 -9.40 -2.87 5.33
CA ILE A 650 -9.78 -1.69 6.11
C ILE A 650 -9.37 -1.94 7.56
N VAL A 651 -8.64 -1.01 8.15
CA VAL A 651 -8.28 -1.06 9.57
C VAL A 651 -8.88 0.15 10.28
N MET A 652 -9.59 -0.05 11.36
CA MET A 652 -10.27 1.02 12.10
C MET A 652 -10.12 0.83 13.61
N ALA A 653 -10.15 1.93 14.35
CA ALA A 653 -10.16 1.94 15.81
C ALA A 653 -11.10 3.04 16.32
N SER A 654 -11.81 2.74 17.40
CA SER A 654 -12.66 3.69 18.11
C SER A 654 -11.93 4.36 19.28
N ASP A 655 -12.54 5.37 19.87
CA ASP A 655 -11.95 6.12 20.98
C ASP A 655 -11.77 5.31 22.26
N ARG A 656 -12.75 4.45 22.57
CA ARG A 656 -12.86 3.71 23.84
C ARG A 656 -12.43 2.24 23.76
N GLU A 657 -11.93 1.79 22.61
CA GLU A 657 -11.33 0.45 22.43
C GLU A 657 -9.80 0.45 22.54
N ASN A 658 -9.23 -0.64 23.05
CA ASN A 658 -7.78 -0.92 23.07
C ASN A 658 -7.44 -2.02 22.07
N PHE A 659 -8.13 -2.01 20.94
CA PHE A 659 -7.93 -2.95 19.85
C PHE A 659 -8.27 -2.27 18.54
N MET A 660 -7.83 -2.88 17.45
CA MET A 660 -8.15 -2.47 16.09
C MET A 660 -9.07 -3.52 15.47
N ARG A 661 -9.97 -3.08 14.60
CA ARG A 661 -10.76 -3.96 13.75
C ARG A 661 -10.14 -4.00 12.36
N ILE A 662 -9.86 -5.20 11.89
CA ILE A 662 -9.40 -5.47 10.53
C ILE A 662 -10.59 -6.06 9.78
N VAL A 663 -11.03 -5.37 8.75
CA VAL A 663 -12.15 -5.76 7.91
C VAL A 663 -11.60 -6.04 6.51
N ASP A 664 -11.67 -7.30 6.09
CA ASP A 664 -11.23 -7.71 4.76
C ASP A 664 -12.42 -7.82 3.81
N THR A 665 -12.30 -7.15 2.69
CA THR A 665 -13.31 -7.13 1.63
C THR A 665 -12.89 -7.97 0.43
N ALA A 666 -11.76 -8.67 0.53
CA ALA A 666 -11.31 -9.69 -0.38
C ALA A 666 -11.62 -11.07 0.20
N ALA A 667 -12.08 -12.00 -0.63
CA ALA A 667 -12.15 -13.41 -0.29
C ALA A 667 -10.75 -14.00 -0.41
N GLY A 668 -9.91 -13.77 0.61
CA GLY A 668 -8.56 -14.33 0.71
C GLY A 668 -8.54 -15.60 1.59
N VAL A 669 -7.69 -16.56 1.24
CA VAL A 669 -7.39 -17.68 2.15
C VAL A 669 -6.49 -17.18 3.27
N ILE A 670 -7.00 -17.23 4.50
CA ILE A 670 -6.25 -16.81 5.69
C ILE A 670 -5.01 -17.73 5.85
N PRO A 671 -3.81 -17.16 6.06
CA PRO A 671 -2.58 -17.93 6.22
C PRO A 671 -2.63 -19.05 7.27
N SER A 672 -3.40 -18.86 8.37
CA SER A 672 -3.49 -19.82 9.47
C SER A 672 -4.13 -21.14 9.06
N GLY A 673 -5.31 -21.11 8.42
CA GLY A 673 -5.97 -22.31 7.93
C GLY A 673 -5.11 -23.08 6.94
N ARG A 674 -4.36 -22.36 6.09
CA ARG A 674 -3.42 -22.96 5.13
C ARG A 674 -2.20 -23.56 5.82
N THR A 675 -1.64 -22.89 6.82
CA THR A 675 -0.48 -23.38 7.57
C THR A 675 -0.82 -24.64 8.34
N GLU A 676 -1.98 -24.69 9.00
CA GLU A 676 -2.46 -25.92 9.65
C GLU A 676 -2.69 -27.06 8.65
N HIS A 677 -3.24 -26.74 7.48
CA HIS A 677 -3.43 -27.72 6.42
C HIS A 677 -2.09 -28.25 5.91
N TRP A 678 -1.13 -27.35 5.66
CA TRP A 678 0.23 -27.70 5.24
C TRP A 678 0.96 -28.52 6.31
N LYS A 679 0.90 -28.12 7.59
CA LYS A 679 1.48 -28.90 8.69
C LYS A 679 0.87 -30.30 8.76
N ARG A 680 -0.45 -30.43 8.62
CA ARG A 680 -1.14 -31.74 8.52
C ARG A 680 -0.65 -32.55 7.32
N GLN A 681 -0.51 -31.93 6.15
CA GLN A 681 -0.06 -32.60 4.94
C GLN A 681 1.41 -33.01 5.00
N ARG A 682 2.30 -32.17 5.54
CA ARG A 682 3.72 -32.47 5.71
C ARG A 682 3.91 -33.62 6.69
N LYS A 683 3.19 -33.59 7.82
CA LYS A 683 3.13 -34.71 8.76
C LYS A 683 2.68 -35.99 8.05
N TRP A 684 1.59 -35.91 7.29
CA TRP A 684 1.09 -37.05 6.50
C TRP A 684 2.10 -37.55 5.46
N LEU A 685 2.79 -36.67 4.74
CA LEU A 685 3.83 -37.03 3.77
C LEU A 685 4.99 -37.77 4.45
N HIS A 686 5.46 -37.28 5.59
CA HIS A 686 6.48 -37.98 6.37
C HIS A 686 6.01 -39.35 6.86
N GLU A 687 4.75 -39.48 7.29
CA GLU A 687 4.13 -40.75 7.68
C GLU A 687 3.93 -41.71 6.50
N ASP A 688 3.66 -41.22 5.28
CA ASP A 688 3.53 -42.04 4.07
C ASP A 688 4.91 -42.54 3.60
N LEU A 689 5.92 -41.66 3.55
CA LEU A 689 7.31 -41.99 3.25
C LEU A 689 7.86 -43.03 4.24
N ALA A 690 7.59 -42.87 5.53
CA ALA A 690 8.00 -43.83 6.54
C ALA A 690 7.37 -45.22 6.30
N ARG A 691 6.08 -45.26 5.94
CA ARG A 691 5.37 -46.52 5.62
C ARG A 691 5.87 -47.17 4.34
N GLU A 692 6.23 -46.38 3.33
CA GLU A 692 6.78 -46.88 2.07
C GLU A 692 8.18 -47.45 2.27
N GLN A 693 9.05 -46.74 3.00
CA GLN A 693 10.37 -47.24 3.41
C GLN A 693 10.26 -48.51 4.27
N GLU A 694 9.27 -48.60 5.15
CA GLU A 694 9.01 -49.82 5.93
C GLU A 694 8.52 -50.98 5.04
N ARG A 695 7.68 -50.70 4.05
CA ARG A 695 7.21 -51.70 3.08
C ARG A 695 8.34 -52.19 2.18
N GLU A 696 9.23 -51.30 1.74
CA GLU A 696 10.44 -51.66 0.98
C GLU A 696 11.37 -52.53 1.83
N ARG A 697 11.58 -52.20 3.10
CA ARG A 697 12.32 -53.05 4.05
C ARG A 697 11.67 -54.43 4.23
N MET A 698 10.34 -54.51 4.31
CA MET A 698 9.62 -55.79 4.39
C MET A 698 9.62 -56.58 3.08
N MET A 699 9.94 -55.95 1.96
CA MET A 699 10.03 -56.60 0.65
C MET A 699 11.48 -56.89 0.24
N ASP A 700 12.44 -56.54 1.09
CA ASP A 700 13.85 -56.82 0.85
C ASP A 700 14.09 -58.34 0.90
N PRO A 701 14.47 -58.97 -0.23
CA PRO A 701 14.66 -60.42 -0.31
C PRO A 701 15.74 -60.94 0.64
N GLU A 702 16.67 -60.08 1.10
CA GLU A 702 17.71 -60.49 2.05
C GLU A 702 17.19 -60.68 3.47
N LEU A 703 16.06 -60.05 3.83
CA LEU A 703 15.40 -60.20 5.13
C LEU A 703 14.54 -61.47 5.24
N TYR A 704 14.27 -62.15 4.12
CA TYR A 704 13.41 -63.33 4.06
C TYR A 704 14.13 -64.53 3.48
N LYS A 705 14.46 -65.50 4.34
CA LYS A 705 15.08 -66.75 3.92
C LYS A 705 14.01 -67.67 3.34
N ARG A 706 14.18 -68.07 2.07
CA ARG A 706 13.30 -69.05 1.42
C ARG A 706 13.56 -70.44 2.02
N MET A 707 12.56 -70.99 2.67
CA MET A 707 12.58 -72.30 3.31
C MET A 707 12.46 -73.42 2.26
N PRO A 708 12.93 -74.64 2.57
CA PRO A 708 12.93 -75.77 1.63
C PRO A 708 11.55 -76.18 1.12
N ASP A 709 10.50 -75.88 1.87
CA ASP A 709 9.10 -76.15 1.50
C ASP A 709 8.49 -75.07 0.59
N GLY A 710 9.27 -74.03 0.25
CA GLY A 710 8.84 -72.91 -0.58
C GLY A 710 8.23 -71.75 0.18
N SER A 711 8.08 -71.84 1.52
CA SER A 711 7.68 -70.72 2.37
C SER A 711 8.85 -69.74 2.59
N TYR A 712 8.56 -68.53 3.09
CA TYR A 712 9.57 -67.52 3.41
C TYR A 712 9.52 -67.24 4.91
N GLU A 713 10.66 -67.30 5.58
CA GLU A 713 10.79 -67.02 7.02
C GLU A 713 11.64 -65.75 7.19
N MET A 714 11.13 -64.78 7.96
CA MET A 714 11.81 -63.52 8.22
C MET A 714 13.01 -63.78 9.15
N GLN A 715 14.23 -63.43 8.73
CA GLN A 715 15.40 -63.53 9.60
C GLN A 715 15.38 -62.37 10.59
N VAL A 716 14.97 -62.65 11.83
CA VAL A 716 15.07 -61.70 12.95
C VAL A 716 16.38 -61.98 13.67
N ASP A 717 17.37 -61.10 13.49
CA ASP A 717 18.56 -61.04 14.35
C ASP A 717 18.27 -60.30 15.66
#